data_AF-A0A9P6WL29-F1
#
_entry.id   AF-A0A9P6WL29-F1
#
_cell.length_a   1.000
_cell.length_b   1.000
_cell.length_c   1.000
_cell.angle_alpha   90.00
_cell.angle_beta   90.00
_cell.angle_gamma   90.00
#
_symmetry.space_group_name_H-M   'P 1'
#
loop_
_entity.id
_entity.type
_entity.pdbx_description
1 polymer ?
#
loop_
_entity_poly.entity_id
_entity_poly.type
_entity_poly.pdbx_seq_one_letter_code
_entity_poly.pdbx_strand_id
1 'polypeptide(L)'
;MEAIRLTIAKLPKSLESTRSQWIINYSYSSFIIYLFFGLPIIYWKIIIYYNNLNDLLNLIYPLKIYHIVLIILICVILELLAEPYYNLNQFIKLDFKTRTKIESWSNFIKCIIQFLSIILIAPKLGMSKTNINSYVFGYLMGQLSYSLSIYLLYWKSFSFNILIPSKIISNNNNNNNKNDKDNKILNSNWFEKNSFSYFKSIFIQQIFKNFLTVGDKFVITSLLNIQIQGYYSFISNYGSLIARILFAPMEESTRISIGLLFKDEKNLKNDFIKFSQYISNVLKIYIYILTLLIIFAPLNTKFLLNLIFKNFNSNDLILAFKLYWIYIILLASNGILEALFQSLFNSNEIVNKYSFFMLINSIIFLSSLILLISKFNQGLNGLLYANMINMIMRIIYCYFSIKSYILSKSKLTGLKFDYLNFNSIVKNFNLFLSSSFILMLSQYIYFQGDVKTWNQFALSALCGLLQMFKNLRRYYSSTFRSGQPIFETRPHLVKAGDLTPGISAKEYYQRRLKLAEKLPKGSIAILPGSSVKFASGSVFYQFQQNTDLYYLTGWNEPDSVAIIERPKNSDDPIDHIFHMAVPDSDPSVEQWEGERTGVKGVQEIFNADISVSIQQFPSHLDKILRNYTDIYYDIGGASSASGKSTNFFEKMFPSIISNDSSSNNKLTNRANIEEILRKHSNQGFSIKPLASIITNLRVIKSNSELKLMRLAGKISGHAYNEAYAKKFKSEKGLHSFLEYRFISGGCDKSAYFPVVAGGSHALCIHYVRNDDLFKDGDMVLVDAAGNLGGYCADISRTWPVNGEFSPAQTELYEALLSVQRRIIRECQVNKGNSLNDLHNLSVDLLTLELRNIGFNDLQSWEVSKYLYPHYIGHNLGLDVHDCPLYSRSAQLRKGQVVTVEPGVYVPNDERWPSEFRGMGIRIEDDVAVGDDVHVVLTAEAAKEIVDIENIARNGVTTKLLEEVTDIYSL
;
A
#
# COMPACT_ATOMS: atom_id res chain seq x y z
N MET A 1 20.06 -33.45 -18.40
CA MET A 1 20.63 -32.38 -17.54
C MET A 1 19.51 -31.70 -16.75
N GLU A 2 18.56 -31.01 -17.40
CA GLU A 2 17.40 -30.37 -16.75
C GLU A 2 16.63 -31.28 -15.76
N ALA A 3 16.32 -32.51 -16.21
CA ALA A 3 15.65 -33.54 -15.42
C ALA A 3 16.37 -33.86 -14.10
N ILE A 4 17.69 -33.89 -14.13
CA ILE A 4 18.54 -34.24 -12.97
C ILE A 4 18.49 -33.07 -11.97
N ARG A 5 18.58 -31.83 -12.44
CA ARG A 5 18.51 -30.61 -11.61
C ARG A 5 17.15 -30.48 -10.90
N LEU A 6 16.05 -30.74 -11.62
CA LEU A 6 14.69 -30.70 -11.05
C LEU A 6 14.45 -31.81 -10.02
N THR A 7 15.01 -33.00 -10.24
CA THR A 7 14.95 -34.11 -9.26
C THR A 7 15.69 -33.75 -7.97
N ILE A 8 16.89 -33.15 -8.07
CA ILE A 8 17.73 -32.77 -6.92
C ILE A 8 17.08 -31.65 -6.08
N ALA A 9 16.39 -30.70 -6.72
CA ALA A 9 15.73 -29.59 -6.05
C ALA A 9 14.55 -30.03 -5.16
N LYS A 10 13.84 -31.11 -5.56
CA LYS A 10 12.60 -31.59 -4.93
C LYS A 10 12.78 -32.68 -3.86
N LEU A 11 14.02 -32.94 -3.42
CA LEU A 11 14.29 -34.01 -2.45
C LEU A 11 13.69 -33.73 -1.05
N PRO A 12 13.07 -34.74 -0.40
CA PRO A 12 12.57 -34.63 0.97
C PRO A 12 13.73 -34.39 1.97
N LYS A 13 13.44 -33.68 3.06
CA LYS A 13 14.44 -33.38 4.11
C LYS A 13 14.96 -34.59 4.86
N SER A 14 14.20 -35.68 4.92
CA SER A 14 14.57 -36.93 5.60
C SER A 14 15.81 -37.63 5.00
N LEU A 15 16.28 -37.19 3.83
CA LEU A 15 17.38 -37.80 3.07
C LEU A 15 18.61 -36.88 2.97
N GLU A 16 18.75 -35.87 3.84
CA GLU A 16 19.85 -34.89 3.79
C GLU A 16 21.25 -35.51 3.91
N SER A 17 21.41 -36.60 4.67
CA SER A 17 22.71 -37.25 4.89
C SER A 17 23.24 -38.06 3.70
N THR A 18 22.37 -38.54 2.80
CA THR A 18 22.74 -39.30 1.59
C THR A 18 22.71 -38.45 0.31
N ARG A 19 22.36 -37.16 0.43
CA ARG A 19 22.07 -36.24 -0.68
C ARG A 19 23.26 -35.90 -1.57
N SER A 20 24.45 -35.75 -0.99
CA SER A 20 25.70 -35.51 -1.73
C SER A 20 26.03 -36.70 -2.64
N GLN A 21 25.83 -37.92 -2.15
CA GLN A 21 26.04 -39.15 -2.91
C GLN A 21 25.07 -39.26 -4.09
N TRP A 22 23.81 -38.83 -3.94
CA TRP A 22 22.85 -38.81 -5.05
C TRP A 22 23.26 -37.84 -6.16
N ILE A 23 23.67 -36.61 -5.79
CA ILE A 23 24.09 -35.59 -6.75
C ILE A 23 25.27 -36.12 -7.58
N ILE A 24 26.21 -36.81 -6.93
CA ILE A 24 27.34 -37.47 -7.58
C ILE A 24 26.85 -38.59 -8.51
N ASN A 25 26.10 -39.57 -7.99
CA ASN A 25 25.63 -40.73 -8.75
C ASN A 25 24.82 -40.32 -10.00
N TYR A 26 23.96 -39.32 -9.89
CA TYR A 26 23.14 -38.85 -11.02
C TYR A 26 23.87 -37.93 -11.97
N SER A 27 24.87 -37.16 -11.54
CA SER A 27 25.66 -36.35 -12.47
C SER A 27 26.53 -37.24 -13.39
N TYR A 28 26.96 -38.41 -12.91
CA TYR A 28 27.61 -39.42 -13.75
C TYR A 28 26.66 -40.18 -14.67
N SER A 29 25.35 -40.21 -14.37
CA SER A 29 24.37 -40.86 -15.26
C SER A 29 24.30 -40.22 -16.65
N SER A 30 24.47 -38.89 -16.76
CA SER A 30 24.53 -38.19 -18.07
C SER A 30 25.71 -38.63 -18.92
N PHE A 31 26.86 -38.88 -18.28
CA PHE A 31 28.05 -39.39 -18.95
C PHE A 31 27.83 -40.84 -19.43
N ILE A 32 27.26 -41.70 -18.59
CA ILE A 32 26.94 -43.10 -18.93
C ILE A 32 25.90 -43.16 -20.06
N ILE A 33 24.84 -42.34 -20.02
CA ILE A 33 23.82 -42.30 -21.08
C ILE A 33 24.44 -41.86 -22.41
N TYR A 34 25.35 -40.87 -22.40
CA TYR A 34 26.06 -40.46 -23.59
C TYR A 34 26.98 -41.57 -24.13
N LEU A 35 27.66 -42.31 -23.25
CA LEU A 35 28.49 -43.44 -23.63
C LEU A 35 27.67 -44.54 -24.35
N PHE A 36 26.49 -44.87 -23.83
CA PHE A 36 25.67 -45.97 -24.37
C PHE A 36 24.77 -45.58 -25.55
N PHE A 37 24.30 -44.33 -25.63
CA PHE A 37 23.40 -43.90 -26.71
C PHE A 37 24.05 -42.88 -27.64
N GLY A 38 24.86 -41.96 -27.12
CA GLY A 38 25.55 -40.95 -27.91
C GLY A 38 26.61 -41.54 -28.83
N LEU A 39 27.50 -42.39 -28.31
CA LEU A 39 28.56 -43.02 -29.11
C LEU A 39 28.00 -43.88 -30.26
N PRO A 40 27.00 -44.77 -30.05
CA PRO A 40 26.44 -45.55 -31.16
C PRO A 40 25.66 -44.72 -32.17
N ILE A 41 24.94 -43.67 -31.74
CA ILE A 41 24.23 -42.77 -32.68
C ILE A 41 25.21 -41.97 -33.53
N ILE A 42 26.30 -41.49 -32.93
CA ILE A 42 27.37 -40.79 -33.64
C ILE A 42 28.08 -41.77 -34.60
N TYR A 43 28.41 -42.98 -34.15
CA TYR A 43 28.98 -44.04 -34.98
C TYR A 43 28.06 -44.43 -36.14
N TRP A 44 26.76 -44.57 -35.89
CA TRP A 44 25.75 -44.86 -36.90
C TRP A 44 25.58 -43.72 -37.90
N LYS A 45 25.55 -42.47 -37.44
CA LYS A 45 25.56 -41.29 -38.33
C LYS A 45 26.83 -41.21 -39.16
N ILE A 46 27.99 -41.52 -38.58
CA ILE A 46 29.26 -41.58 -39.30
C ILE A 46 29.15 -42.63 -40.40
N ILE A 47 28.71 -43.85 -40.11
CA ILE A 47 28.57 -44.93 -41.12
C ILE A 47 27.59 -44.56 -42.23
N ILE A 48 26.41 -44.04 -41.89
CA ILE A 48 25.39 -43.66 -42.89
C ILE A 48 25.88 -42.53 -43.78
N TYR A 49 26.57 -41.54 -43.22
CA TYR A 49 27.12 -40.43 -44.00
C TYR A 49 28.45 -40.77 -44.70
N TYR A 50 29.18 -41.77 -44.24
CA TYR A 50 30.44 -42.22 -44.86
C TYR A 50 30.19 -42.73 -46.29
N ASN A 51 29.04 -43.38 -46.52
CA ASN A 51 28.68 -43.88 -47.85
C ASN A 51 28.18 -42.80 -48.82
N ASN A 52 27.64 -41.67 -48.33
CA ASN A 52 27.08 -40.62 -49.18
C ASN A 52 27.98 -39.38 -49.35
N LEU A 53 29.10 -39.27 -48.63
CA LEU A 53 29.90 -38.03 -48.58
C LEU A 53 31.39 -38.20 -48.89
N ASN A 54 31.84 -39.42 -49.21
CA ASN A 54 33.22 -39.67 -49.61
C ASN A 54 33.61 -38.92 -50.90
N ASP A 55 32.66 -38.66 -51.81
CA ASP A 55 32.96 -37.96 -53.07
C ASP A 55 33.04 -36.43 -52.94
N LEU A 56 32.37 -35.83 -51.95
CA LEU A 56 32.33 -34.36 -51.83
C LEU A 56 33.48 -33.78 -50.97
N LEU A 57 34.06 -34.56 -50.05
CA LEU A 57 35.06 -34.08 -49.09
C LEU A 57 36.49 -34.57 -49.33
N ASN A 58 36.71 -35.56 -50.20
CA ASN A 58 38.07 -35.99 -50.59
C ASN A 58 38.85 -34.92 -51.39
N LEU A 59 38.19 -33.87 -51.88
CA LEU A 59 38.81 -32.69 -52.50
C LEU A 59 39.42 -31.70 -51.49
N ILE A 60 39.26 -31.95 -50.18
CA ILE A 60 39.55 -30.98 -49.12
C ILE A 60 40.55 -31.58 -48.11
N TYR A 61 41.85 -31.61 -48.46
CA TYR A 61 42.97 -31.97 -47.54
C TYR A 61 43.14 -30.93 -46.40
N PRO A 62 43.63 -31.27 -45.17
CA PRO A 62 44.26 -32.53 -44.72
C PRO A 62 43.56 -33.23 -43.52
N LEU A 63 42.46 -32.70 -42.99
CA LEU A 63 41.79 -33.24 -41.79
C LEU A 63 40.71 -34.25 -42.19
N LYS A 64 41.02 -35.54 -42.04
CA LYS A 64 40.02 -36.61 -42.25
C LYS A 64 38.84 -36.41 -41.28
N ILE A 65 37.62 -36.66 -41.76
CA ILE A 65 36.36 -36.53 -40.99
C ILE A 65 36.46 -37.23 -39.62
N TYR A 66 37.11 -38.40 -39.57
CA TYR A 66 37.35 -39.14 -38.33
C TYR A 66 38.10 -38.31 -37.26
N HIS A 67 39.06 -37.47 -37.65
CA HIS A 67 39.83 -36.64 -36.71
C HIS A 67 38.98 -35.51 -36.13
N ILE A 68 38.12 -34.90 -36.96
CA ILE A 68 37.17 -33.86 -36.54
C ILE A 68 36.18 -34.44 -35.52
N VAL A 69 35.61 -35.59 -35.86
CA VAL A 69 34.70 -36.33 -34.98
C VAL A 69 35.38 -36.70 -33.66
N LEU A 70 36.61 -37.21 -33.70
CA LEU A 70 37.35 -37.61 -32.51
C LEU A 70 37.61 -36.43 -31.58
N ILE A 71 37.99 -35.26 -32.12
CA ILE A 71 38.19 -34.04 -31.33
C ILE A 71 36.87 -33.57 -30.70
N ILE A 72 35.77 -33.56 -31.46
CA ILE A 72 34.45 -33.20 -30.94
C ILE A 72 34.03 -34.18 -29.83
N LEU A 73 34.33 -35.47 -29.98
CA LEU A 73 34.05 -36.47 -28.97
C LEU A 73 34.79 -36.19 -27.67
N ILE A 74 36.09 -35.85 -27.76
CA ILE A 74 36.90 -35.47 -26.61
C ILE A 74 36.33 -34.21 -25.94
N CYS A 75 35.91 -33.20 -26.69
CA CYS A 75 35.27 -32.00 -26.15
C CYS A 75 34.01 -32.33 -25.34
N VAL A 76 33.12 -33.16 -25.90
CA VAL A 76 31.87 -33.56 -25.23
C VAL A 76 32.15 -34.36 -23.97
N ILE A 77 33.13 -35.27 -23.99
CA ILE A 77 33.56 -36.03 -22.82
C ILE A 77 34.05 -35.08 -21.72
N LEU A 78 34.91 -34.11 -22.05
CA LEU A 78 35.44 -33.15 -21.08
C LEU A 78 34.35 -32.28 -20.45
N GLU A 79 33.39 -31.79 -21.24
CA GLU A 79 32.27 -31.01 -20.73
C GLU A 79 31.35 -31.84 -19.82
N LEU A 80 31.06 -33.10 -20.20
CA LEU A 80 30.26 -34.00 -19.37
C LEU A 80 30.97 -34.41 -18.08
N LEU A 81 32.30 -34.52 -18.09
CA LEU A 81 33.11 -34.79 -16.90
C LEU A 81 33.19 -33.58 -15.96
N ALA A 82 32.95 -32.36 -16.46
CA ALA A 82 32.89 -31.15 -15.65
C ALA A 82 31.58 -30.99 -14.86
N GLU A 83 30.48 -31.57 -15.36
CA GLU A 83 29.13 -31.43 -14.77
C GLU A 83 28.99 -31.91 -13.32
N PRO A 84 29.56 -33.05 -12.89
CA PRO A 84 29.53 -33.45 -11.49
C PRO A 84 30.11 -32.38 -10.54
N TYR A 85 31.24 -31.78 -10.92
CA TYR A 85 31.89 -30.71 -10.15
C TYR A 85 31.05 -29.44 -10.14
N TYR A 86 30.42 -29.11 -11.26
CA TYR A 86 29.49 -27.98 -11.38
C TYR A 86 28.26 -28.16 -10.45
N ASN A 87 27.58 -29.31 -10.52
CA ASN A 87 26.36 -29.56 -9.74
C ASN A 87 26.65 -29.63 -8.23
N LEU A 88 27.83 -30.12 -7.84
CA LEU A 88 28.32 -30.07 -6.45
C LEU A 88 28.59 -28.64 -5.97
N ASN A 89 29.30 -27.82 -6.77
CA ASN A 89 29.57 -26.42 -6.42
C ASN A 89 28.28 -25.59 -6.30
N GLN A 90 27.33 -25.79 -7.22
CA GLN A 90 26.05 -25.10 -7.20
C GLN A 90 25.24 -25.40 -5.93
N PHE A 91 25.26 -26.66 -5.47
CA PHE A 91 24.44 -27.08 -4.34
C PHE A 91 25.09 -26.82 -2.97
N ILE A 92 26.40 -27.01 -2.83
CA ILE A 92 27.09 -26.87 -1.54
C ILE A 92 27.39 -25.40 -1.22
N LYS A 93 27.72 -24.58 -2.22
CA LYS A 93 28.15 -23.17 -2.00
C LYS A 93 27.11 -22.13 -2.43
N LEU A 94 26.03 -22.52 -3.12
CA LEU A 94 25.00 -21.62 -3.66
C LEU A 94 25.57 -20.45 -4.49
N ASP A 95 26.74 -20.61 -5.11
CA ASP A 95 27.47 -19.51 -5.74
C ASP A 95 27.36 -19.52 -7.27
N PHE A 96 26.35 -18.83 -7.78
CA PHE A 96 26.16 -18.60 -9.23
C PHE A 96 27.31 -17.79 -9.86
N LYS A 97 28.09 -17.03 -9.09
CA LYS A 97 29.19 -16.21 -9.63
C LYS A 97 30.35 -17.06 -10.13
N THR A 98 30.57 -18.24 -9.55
CA THR A 98 31.65 -19.15 -9.95
C THR A 98 31.45 -19.68 -11.37
N ARG A 99 30.20 -19.98 -11.77
CA ARG A 99 29.88 -20.40 -13.15
C ARG A 99 30.18 -19.31 -14.16
N THR A 100 29.65 -18.11 -13.93
CA THR A 100 29.84 -16.98 -14.85
C THR A 100 31.32 -16.66 -15.02
N LYS A 101 32.12 -16.73 -13.95
CA LYS A 101 33.58 -16.54 -14.01
C LYS A 101 34.27 -17.62 -14.85
N ILE A 102 33.99 -18.90 -14.58
CA ILE A 102 34.64 -20.03 -15.26
C ILE A 102 34.27 -20.09 -16.74
N GLU A 103 32.99 -19.92 -17.08
CA GLU A 103 32.52 -19.91 -18.47
C GLU A 103 33.03 -18.67 -19.23
N SER A 104 33.10 -17.50 -18.60
CA SER A 104 33.66 -16.29 -19.22
C SER A 104 35.16 -16.44 -19.50
N TRP A 105 35.92 -16.96 -18.53
CA TRP A 105 37.35 -17.24 -18.72
C TRP A 105 37.60 -18.30 -19.79
N SER A 106 36.79 -19.36 -19.82
CA SER A 106 36.93 -20.42 -20.82
C SER A 106 36.58 -19.92 -22.23
N ASN A 107 35.57 -19.05 -22.37
CA ASN A 107 35.23 -18.39 -23.63
C ASN A 107 36.32 -17.39 -24.06
N PHE A 108 36.92 -16.66 -23.13
CA PHE A 108 38.04 -15.77 -23.43
C PHE A 108 39.25 -16.56 -23.96
N ILE A 109 39.60 -17.67 -23.29
CA ILE A 109 40.67 -18.58 -23.72
C ILE A 109 40.35 -19.18 -25.10
N LYS A 110 39.10 -19.59 -25.34
CA LYS A 110 38.62 -20.09 -26.65
C LYS A 110 38.87 -19.10 -27.77
N CYS A 111 38.49 -17.84 -27.59
CA CYS A 111 38.64 -16.81 -28.61
C CYS A 111 40.13 -16.57 -28.95
N ILE A 112 41.00 -16.53 -27.93
CA ILE A 112 42.45 -16.38 -28.11
C ILE A 112 43.02 -17.56 -28.89
N ILE A 113 42.73 -18.80 -28.46
CA ILE A 113 43.29 -19.99 -29.10
C ILE A 113 42.72 -20.18 -30.50
N GLN A 114 41.45 -19.89 -30.74
CA GLN A 114 40.85 -19.91 -32.06
C GLN A 114 41.55 -18.93 -33.02
N PHE A 115 41.81 -17.71 -32.57
CA PHE A 115 42.51 -16.69 -33.34
C PHE A 115 43.97 -17.07 -33.62
N LEU A 116 44.72 -17.48 -32.60
CA LEU A 116 46.12 -17.91 -32.73
C LEU A 116 46.26 -19.17 -33.60
N SER A 117 45.29 -20.09 -33.53
CA SER A 117 45.30 -21.31 -34.34
C SER A 117 45.15 -21.01 -35.82
N ILE A 118 44.30 -20.04 -36.20
CA ILE A 118 44.11 -19.63 -37.59
C ILE A 118 45.32 -18.85 -38.12
N ILE A 119 45.93 -17.99 -37.30
CA ILE A 119 46.96 -17.05 -37.76
C ILE A 119 48.37 -17.63 -37.70
N LEU A 120 48.70 -18.40 -36.66
CA LEU A 120 50.08 -18.87 -36.42
C LEU A 120 50.25 -20.35 -36.74
N ILE A 121 49.25 -21.18 -36.46
CA ILE A 121 49.37 -22.64 -36.51
C ILE A 121 48.92 -23.18 -37.88
N ALA A 122 47.76 -22.72 -38.38
CA ALA A 122 47.22 -23.16 -39.67
C ALA A 122 48.20 -22.94 -40.84
N PRO A 123 48.93 -21.81 -40.96
CA PRO A 123 49.92 -21.63 -42.03
C PRO A 123 51.13 -22.55 -41.90
N LYS A 124 51.57 -22.87 -40.67
CA LYS A 124 52.68 -23.80 -40.42
C LYS A 124 52.32 -25.25 -40.75
N LEU A 125 51.04 -25.59 -40.76
CA LEU A 125 50.50 -26.89 -41.18
C LEU A 125 50.19 -26.94 -42.69
N GLY A 126 50.64 -25.96 -43.47
CA GLY A 126 50.43 -25.90 -44.92
C GLY A 126 49.01 -25.50 -45.33
N MET A 127 48.19 -24.97 -44.42
CA MET A 127 46.82 -24.55 -44.70
C MET A 127 46.79 -23.08 -45.11
N SER A 128 46.24 -22.79 -46.30
CA SER A 128 45.99 -21.41 -46.75
C SER A 128 45.07 -20.65 -45.78
N LYS A 129 45.39 -19.38 -45.49
CA LYS A 129 44.58 -18.47 -44.65
C LYS A 129 43.16 -18.22 -45.18
N THR A 130 42.88 -18.54 -46.44
CA THR A 130 41.56 -18.38 -47.07
C THR A 130 40.78 -19.69 -47.16
N ASN A 131 41.38 -20.83 -46.80
CA ASN A 131 40.69 -22.12 -46.87
C ASN A 131 39.73 -22.31 -45.69
N ILE A 132 38.53 -22.80 -45.98
CA ILE A 132 37.52 -23.24 -44.99
C ILE A 132 38.15 -24.15 -43.92
N ASN A 133 39.12 -24.98 -44.29
CA ASN A 133 39.80 -25.91 -43.38
C ASN A 133 40.57 -25.20 -42.26
N SER A 134 41.12 -24.01 -42.51
CA SER A 134 41.82 -23.24 -41.48
C SER A 134 40.85 -22.73 -40.41
N TYR A 135 39.65 -22.31 -40.83
CA TYR A 135 38.57 -21.89 -39.93
C TYR A 135 37.97 -23.05 -39.15
N VAL A 136 37.76 -24.20 -39.81
CA VAL A 136 37.29 -25.43 -39.15
C VAL A 136 38.30 -25.91 -38.12
N PHE A 137 39.59 -25.93 -38.46
CA PHE A 137 40.66 -26.27 -37.53
C PHE A 137 40.74 -25.29 -36.35
N GLY A 138 40.68 -23.99 -36.62
CA GLY A 138 40.67 -22.95 -35.58
C GLY A 138 39.50 -23.08 -34.63
N TYR A 139 38.30 -23.35 -35.16
CA TYR A 139 37.10 -23.60 -34.35
C TYR A 139 37.26 -24.84 -33.47
N LEU A 140 37.79 -25.94 -34.01
CA LEU A 140 38.01 -27.19 -33.26
C LEU A 140 39.03 -27.00 -32.12
N MET A 141 40.14 -26.33 -32.39
CA MET A 141 41.15 -26.04 -31.36
C MET A 141 40.61 -25.07 -30.30
N GLY A 142 39.84 -24.06 -30.70
CA GLY A 142 39.15 -23.17 -29.77
C GLY A 142 38.15 -23.92 -28.89
N GLN A 143 37.33 -24.80 -29.48
CA GLN A 143 36.35 -25.59 -28.74
C GLN A 143 37.02 -26.59 -27.78
N LEU A 144 38.07 -27.27 -28.22
CA LEU A 144 38.84 -28.18 -27.36
C LEU A 144 39.42 -27.44 -26.16
N SER A 145 39.99 -26.26 -26.40
CA SER A 145 40.51 -25.43 -25.32
C SER A 145 39.42 -24.96 -24.35
N TYR A 146 38.23 -24.64 -24.85
CA TYR A 146 37.08 -24.29 -24.00
C TYR A 146 36.69 -25.44 -23.09
N SER A 147 36.43 -26.61 -23.68
CA SER A 147 36.01 -27.80 -22.94
C SER A 147 37.03 -28.23 -21.90
N LEU A 148 38.33 -28.14 -22.24
CA LEU A 148 39.43 -28.41 -21.33
C LEU A 148 39.53 -27.37 -20.20
N SER A 149 39.39 -26.07 -20.52
CA SER A 149 39.43 -24.99 -19.54
C SER A 149 38.29 -25.10 -18.54
N ILE A 150 37.08 -25.39 -19.02
CA ILE A 150 35.90 -25.62 -18.17
C ILE A 150 36.17 -26.79 -17.21
N TYR A 151 36.62 -27.94 -17.74
CA TYR A 151 36.90 -29.10 -16.91
C TYR A 151 37.94 -28.80 -15.83
N LEU A 152 39.09 -28.23 -16.20
CA LEU A 152 40.18 -27.94 -15.27
C LEU A 152 39.80 -26.88 -14.23
N LEU A 153 39.09 -25.82 -14.62
CA LEU A 153 38.69 -24.74 -13.72
C LEU A 153 37.60 -25.22 -12.74
N TYR A 154 36.65 -26.04 -13.17
CA TYR A 154 35.68 -26.65 -12.26
C TYR A 154 36.33 -27.68 -11.33
N TRP A 155 37.26 -28.48 -11.84
CA TRP A 155 38.02 -29.42 -11.03
C TRP A 155 38.86 -28.71 -9.96
N LYS A 156 39.59 -27.65 -10.34
CA LYS A 156 40.38 -26.82 -9.42
C LYS A 156 39.53 -26.09 -8.37
N SER A 157 38.32 -25.66 -8.74
CA SER A 157 37.38 -25.04 -7.81
C SER A 157 36.91 -26.00 -6.69
N PHE A 158 37.12 -27.31 -6.86
CA PHE A 158 36.58 -28.35 -5.97
C PHE A 158 37.62 -29.34 -5.40
N SER A 159 38.93 -29.21 -5.68
CA SER A 159 39.91 -30.20 -5.19
C SER A 159 40.36 -29.94 -3.74
N PHE A 160 39.97 -30.81 -2.79
CA PHE A 160 40.92 -31.69 -2.07
C PHE A 160 40.33 -32.71 -1.06
N ASN A 161 39.01 -32.95 -0.93
CA ASN A 161 38.53 -33.87 0.14
C ASN A 161 37.52 -34.98 -0.24
N ILE A 162 37.19 -35.24 -1.51
CA ILE A 162 36.20 -36.28 -1.86
C ILE A 162 36.60 -37.04 -3.13
N LEU A 163 37.80 -37.61 -3.17
CA LEU A 163 38.14 -38.64 -4.17
C LEU A 163 38.33 -40.04 -3.55
N ILE A 164 37.99 -40.20 -2.26
CA ILE A 164 37.88 -41.51 -1.61
C ILE A 164 36.48 -41.58 -0.98
N PRO A 165 35.61 -42.51 -1.39
CA PRO A 165 34.34 -42.75 -0.70
C PRO A 165 34.64 -43.48 0.60
N SER A 166 35.09 -42.76 1.63
CA SER A 166 35.23 -43.30 2.98
C SER A 166 34.75 -42.30 4.01
N LYS A 167 33.59 -42.62 4.59
CA LYS A 167 33.04 -42.10 5.85
C LYS A 167 32.97 -40.57 5.93
N ILE A 168 31.85 -40.00 5.48
CA ILE A 168 31.35 -38.78 6.10
C ILE A 168 31.01 -39.14 7.55
N ILE A 169 31.89 -38.72 8.43
CA ILE A 169 31.84 -38.81 9.88
C ILE A 169 30.50 -38.26 10.35
N SER A 170 29.70 -39.10 11.01
CA SER A 170 28.63 -38.64 11.88
C SER A 170 29.27 -37.88 13.05
N ASN A 171 29.13 -36.55 13.06
CA ASN A 171 29.31 -35.78 14.29
C ASN A 171 28.21 -36.18 15.26
N ASN A 172 28.48 -37.16 16.12
CA ASN A 172 27.71 -37.42 17.33
C ASN A 172 28.62 -37.13 18.52
N ASN A 173 28.56 -35.90 19.03
CA ASN A 173 28.82 -35.65 20.44
C ASN A 173 27.48 -35.38 21.14
N ASN A 174 27.26 -36.21 22.16
CA ASN A 174 26.40 -36.05 23.33
C ASN A 174 24.92 -36.51 23.28
N ASN A 175 24.75 -37.65 23.96
CA ASN A 175 23.75 -37.97 24.99
C ASN A 175 22.57 -38.87 24.63
N ASN A 176 22.69 -40.11 25.14
CA ASN A 176 21.68 -40.94 25.81
C ASN A 176 20.32 -41.14 25.13
N ASN A 177 20.10 -42.31 24.54
CA ASN A 177 19.22 -43.32 25.14
C ASN A 177 19.24 -44.66 24.40
N LYS A 178 18.89 -45.68 25.18
CA LYS A 178 18.87 -47.12 24.92
C LYS A 178 17.99 -47.55 23.73
N ASN A 179 18.38 -48.71 23.20
CA ASN A 179 17.63 -49.66 22.37
C ASN A 179 17.29 -49.19 20.94
N ASP A 180 18.00 -49.73 19.95
CA ASP A 180 17.36 -50.69 19.06
C ASP A 180 18.37 -51.44 18.17
N LYS A 181 18.12 -52.75 18.07
CA LYS A 181 18.72 -53.66 17.10
C LYS A 181 18.23 -53.23 15.71
N ASP A 182 19.09 -52.60 14.92
CA ASP A 182 19.04 -52.67 13.46
C ASP A 182 20.32 -52.07 12.86
N ASN A 183 21.40 -52.86 12.91
CA ASN A 183 22.51 -52.72 11.99
C ASN A 183 22.02 -53.07 10.57
N LYS A 184 21.29 -52.14 9.92
CA LYS A 184 21.10 -52.17 8.47
C LYS A 184 22.35 -51.59 7.82
N ILE A 185 23.22 -52.52 7.45
CA ILE A 185 24.26 -52.40 6.43
C ILE A 185 23.74 -51.48 5.31
N LEU A 186 24.24 -50.25 5.26
CA LEU A 186 24.11 -49.36 4.09
C LEU A 186 24.93 -50.00 2.98
N ASN A 187 24.28 -50.85 2.19
CA ASN A 187 24.86 -51.44 0.98
C ASN A 187 25.47 -50.31 0.13
N SER A 188 26.74 -50.51 -0.20
CA SER A 188 27.55 -49.73 -1.13
C SER A 188 27.06 -49.91 -2.59
N ASN A 189 25.77 -49.65 -2.84
CA ASN A 189 25.23 -49.64 -4.19
C ASN A 189 25.53 -48.26 -4.80
N TRP A 190 26.11 -48.27 -6.00
CA TRP A 190 26.36 -47.06 -6.79
C TRP A 190 25.06 -46.28 -7.12
N PHE A 191 23.88 -46.86 -6.90
CA PHE A 191 22.57 -46.22 -7.10
C PHE A 191 21.56 -46.60 -6.00
N GLU A 192 20.87 -45.61 -5.45
CA GLU A 192 19.77 -45.83 -4.48
C GLU A 192 18.45 -46.14 -5.22
N LYS A 193 17.74 -47.22 -4.85
CA LYS A 193 16.55 -47.69 -5.60
C LYS A 193 15.42 -46.65 -5.73
N ASN A 194 15.14 -45.88 -4.69
CA ASN A 194 14.06 -44.90 -4.70
C ASN A 194 14.34 -43.74 -5.66
N SER A 195 15.61 -43.33 -5.75
CA SER A 195 16.06 -42.27 -6.64
C SER A 195 15.88 -42.62 -8.12
N PHE A 196 16.09 -43.89 -8.47
CA PHE A 196 16.04 -44.36 -9.86
C PHE A 196 14.63 -44.33 -10.43
N SER A 197 13.61 -44.56 -9.60
CA SER A 197 12.20 -44.46 -9.99
C SER A 197 11.81 -43.04 -10.40
N TYR A 198 12.21 -42.03 -9.61
CA TYR A 198 11.98 -40.61 -9.93
C TYR A 198 12.69 -40.18 -11.20
N PHE A 199 13.98 -40.55 -11.33
CA PHE A 199 14.75 -40.28 -12.54
C PHE A 199 14.10 -40.93 -13.78
N LYS A 200 13.67 -42.19 -13.68
CA LYS A 200 13.03 -42.92 -14.80
C LYS A 200 11.79 -42.19 -15.32
N SER A 201 10.92 -41.72 -14.43
CA SER A 201 9.70 -41.00 -14.83
C SER A 201 10.03 -39.70 -15.57
N ILE A 202 10.92 -38.86 -15.00
CA ILE A 202 11.29 -37.57 -15.59
C ILE A 202 12.11 -37.78 -16.88
N PHE A 203 12.96 -38.80 -16.94
CA PHE A 203 13.74 -39.12 -18.12
C PHE A 203 12.86 -39.54 -19.30
N ILE A 204 11.86 -40.41 -19.06
CA ILE A 204 10.87 -40.79 -20.08
C ILE A 204 10.13 -39.56 -20.58
N GLN A 205 9.69 -38.69 -19.67
CA GLN A 205 9.03 -37.43 -20.02
C GLN A 205 9.90 -36.55 -20.95
N GLN A 206 11.20 -36.43 -20.67
CA GLN A 206 12.11 -35.65 -21.51
C GLN A 206 12.39 -36.28 -22.87
N ILE A 207 12.43 -37.62 -22.97
CA ILE A 207 12.55 -38.30 -24.26
C ILE A 207 11.35 -37.95 -25.15
N PHE A 208 10.13 -38.07 -24.62
CA PHE A 208 8.92 -37.72 -25.38
C PHE A 208 8.88 -36.23 -25.74
N LYS A 209 9.25 -35.35 -24.80
CA LYS A 209 9.37 -33.91 -25.08
C LYS A 209 10.33 -33.67 -26.24
N ASN A 210 11.49 -34.30 -26.24
CA ASN A 210 12.46 -34.16 -27.32
C ASN A 210 11.97 -34.77 -28.64
N PHE A 211 11.32 -35.94 -28.60
CA PHE A 211 10.73 -36.55 -29.80
C PHE A 211 9.67 -35.64 -30.43
N LEU A 212 8.89 -34.92 -29.63
CA LEU A 212 7.89 -33.96 -30.13
C LEU A 212 8.50 -32.65 -30.62
N THR A 213 9.57 -32.18 -29.97
CA THR A 213 10.33 -30.96 -30.35
C THR A 213 11.25 -31.19 -31.56
N VAL A 214 11.40 -32.44 -31.97
CA VAL A 214 12.09 -32.83 -33.21
C VAL A 214 11.07 -33.32 -34.24
N GLY A 215 9.97 -33.95 -33.78
CA GLY A 215 8.86 -34.43 -34.59
C GLY A 215 8.10 -33.30 -35.28
N ASP A 216 7.93 -32.15 -34.62
CA ASP A 216 7.44 -30.92 -35.26
C ASP A 216 8.30 -30.54 -36.47
N LYS A 217 9.62 -30.56 -36.35
CA LYS A 217 10.56 -30.26 -37.44
C LYS A 217 10.47 -31.29 -38.55
N PHE A 218 10.36 -32.58 -38.22
CA PHE A 218 10.15 -33.64 -39.21
C PHE A 218 8.86 -33.42 -40.02
N VAL A 219 7.76 -33.12 -39.34
CA VAL A 219 6.45 -32.90 -40.00
C VAL A 219 6.45 -31.58 -40.80
N ILE A 220 7.11 -30.55 -40.30
CA ILE A 220 7.34 -29.28 -41.02
C ILE A 220 8.15 -29.53 -42.30
N THR A 221 9.22 -30.33 -42.22
CA THR A 221 10.04 -30.67 -43.39
C THR A 221 9.31 -31.53 -44.42
N SER A 222 8.32 -32.35 -44.00
CA SER A 222 7.59 -33.25 -44.89
C SER A 222 6.31 -32.64 -45.49
N LEU A 223 5.63 -31.73 -44.80
CA LEU A 223 4.31 -31.21 -45.21
C LEU A 223 4.34 -29.76 -45.73
N LEU A 224 5.35 -28.96 -45.41
CA LEU A 224 5.42 -27.55 -45.79
C LEU A 224 6.48 -27.32 -46.87
N ASN A 225 6.29 -26.33 -47.73
CA ASN A 225 7.31 -25.95 -48.72
C ASN A 225 8.51 -25.24 -48.06
N ILE A 226 9.66 -25.26 -48.73
CA ILE A 226 10.94 -24.72 -48.21
C ILE A 226 10.81 -23.24 -47.80
N GLN A 227 9.99 -22.46 -48.51
CA GLN A 227 9.78 -21.04 -48.23
C GLN A 227 9.03 -20.81 -46.91
N ILE A 228 7.93 -21.54 -46.67
CA ILE A 228 7.14 -21.48 -45.42
C ILE A 228 7.96 -22.01 -44.24
N GLN A 229 8.79 -23.04 -44.46
CA GLN A 229 9.72 -23.53 -43.44
C GLN A 229 10.73 -22.43 -43.03
N GLY A 230 11.26 -21.68 -43.99
CA GLY A 230 12.13 -20.54 -43.74
C GLY A 230 11.43 -19.44 -42.92
N TYR A 231 10.19 -19.11 -43.27
CA TYR A 231 9.35 -18.15 -42.55
C TYR A 231 9.04 -18.58 -41.11
N TYR A 232 8.68 -19.85 -40.90
CA TYR A 232 8.46 -20.38 -39.55
C TYR A 232 9.73 -20.40 -38.71
N SER A 233 10.84 -20.85 -39.28
CA SER A 233 12.15 -20.85 -38.62
C SER A 233 12.54 -19.44 -38.18
N PHE A 234 12.32 -18.46 -39.06
CA PHE A 234 12.56 -17.06 -38.76
C PHE A 234 11.70 -16.57 -37.57
N ILE A 235 10.38 -16.69 -37.66
CA ILE A 235 9.46 -16.25 -36.60
C ILE A 235 9.76 -16.98 -35.28
N SER A 236 10.01 -18.29 -35.33
CA SER A 236 10.28 -19.12 -34.16
C SER A 236 11.60 -18.75 -33.48
N ASN A 237 12.66 -18.47 -34.24
CA ASN A 237 13.96 -18.11 -33.67
C ASN A 237 13.91 -16.76 -32.94
N TYR A 238 13.35 -15.73 -33.57
CA TYR A 238 13.28 -14.39 -32.96
C TYR A 238 12.18 -14.30 -31.91
N GLY A 239 11.01 -14.88 -32.17
CA GLY A 239 9.90 -14.88 -31.22
C GLY A 239 10.17 -15.71 -29.97
N SER A 240 10.81 -16.88 -30.10
CA SER A 240 11.22 -17.67 -28.92
C SER A 240 12.37 -17.03 -28.16
N LEU A 241 13.23 -16.22 -28.79
CA LEU A 241 14.27 -15.44 -28.11
C LEU A 241 13.62 -14.39 -27.20
N ILE A 242 12.61 -13.67 -27.70
CA ILE A 242 11.87 -12.67 -26.90
C ILE A 242 11.19 -13.33 -25.70
N ALA A 243 10.51 -14.47 -25.91
CA ALA A 243 9.90 -15.22 -24.82
C ALA A 243 10.93 -15.69 -23.79
N ARG A 244 12.11 -16.14 -24.23
CA ARG A 244 13.20 -16.58 -23.34
C ARG A 244 13.81 -15.45 -22.53
N ILE A 245 14.03 -14.28 -23.14
CA ILE A 245 14.61 -13.13 -22.44
C ILE A 245 13.65 -12.60 -21.38
N LEU A 246 12.35 -12.51 -21.72
CA LEU A 246 11.36 -11.88 -20.84
C LEU A 246 10.82 -12.81 -19.75
N PHE A 247 10.52 -14.08 -20.07
CA PHE A 247 9.75 -14.95 -19.18
C PHE A 247 10.55 -16.08 -18.54
N ALA A 248 11.59 -16.61 -19.20
CA ALA A 248 12.34 -17.75 -18.67
C ALA A 248 13.01 -17.48 -17.30
N PRO A 249 13.60 -16.29 -17.02
CA PRO A 249 14.14 -15.99 -15.70
C PRO A 249 13.05 -16.01 -14.60
N MET A 250 11.84 -15.58 -14.93
CA MET A 250 10.71 -15.55 -13.99
C MET A 250 10.17 -16.95 -13.71
N GLU A 251 10.08 -17.79 -14.73
CA GLU A 251 9.70 -19.20 -14.58
C GLU A 251 10.67 -19.92 -13.63
N GLU A 252 11.98 -19.74 -13.85
CA GLU A 252 13.00 -20.42 -13.03
C GLU A 252 13.03 -19.89 -11.59
N SER A 253 12.94 -18.58 -11.41
CA SER A 253 12.81 -17.97 -10.08
C SER A 253 11.58 -18.51 -9.32
N THR A 254 10.46 -18.69 -10.02
CA THR A 254 9.23 -19.27 -9.47
C THR A 254 9.40 -20.72 -9.06
N ARG A 255 10.06 -21.54 -9.88
CA ARG A 255 10.36 -22.94 -9.55
C ARG A 255 11.18 -23.05 -8.26
N ILE A 256 12.23 -22.25 -8.15
CA ILE A 256 13.15 -22.29 -7.02
C ILE A 256 12.46 -21.78 -5.75
N SER A 257 11.84 -20.60 -5.81
CA SER A 257 11.26 -19.94 -4.63
C SER A 257 10.14 -20.76 -4.01
N ILE A 258 9.25 -21.33 -4.82
CA ILE A 258 8.11 -22.12 -4.33
C ILE A 258 8.55 -23.52 -3.89
N GLY A 259 9.50 -24.12 -4.59
CA GLY A 259 10.11 -25.39 -4.18
C GLY A 259 10.79 -25.33 -2.82
N LEU A 260 11.22 -24.14 -2.37
CA LEU A 260 11.80 -23.92 -1.04
C LEU A 260 10.78 -23.69 0.07
N LEU A 261 9.58 -23.17 -0.24
CA LEU A 261 8.55 -22.84 0.76
C LEU A 261 7.92 -24.10 1.40
N PHE A 262 7.67 -25.14 0.62
CA PHE A 262 6.96 -26.34 1.09
C PHE A 262 7.89 -27.48 1.56
N LYS A 263 9.05 -27.12 2.10
CA LYS A 263 10.11 -28.07 2.49
C LYS A 263 9.96 -28.60 3.93
N ASP A 264 9.26 -27.87 4.80
CA ASP A 264 8.99 -28.22 6.22
C ASP A 264 7.49 -28.29 6.49
N GLU A 265 6.97 -29.41 7.00
CA GLU A 265 5.54 -29.52 7.33
C GLU A 265 5.13 -28.80 8.63
N LYS A 266 6.08 -28.21 9.38
CA LYS A 266 5.83 -27.62 10.69
C LYS A 266 5.11 -26.26 10.66
N ASN A 267 5.13 -25.52 9.55
CA ASN A 267 4.64 -24.13 9.47
C ASN A 267 3.76 -23.81 8.25
N LEU A 268 2.98 -24.79 7.80
CA LEU A 268 2.10 -24.73 6.62
C LEU A 268 1.30 -23.41 6.46
N LYS A 269 0.74 -22.85 7.55
CA LYS A 269 -0.03 -21.60 7.48
C LYS A 269 0.80 -20.41 6.99
N ASN A 270 2.01 -20.23 7.53
CA ASN A 270 2.91 -19.13 7.15
C ASN A 270 3.49 -19.32 5.75
N ASP A 271 3.76 -20.57 5.36
CA ASP A 271 4.28 -20.88 4.03
C ASP A 271 3.23 -20.62 2.94
N PHE A 272 1.95 -20.88 3.21
CA PHE A 272 0.85 -20.51 2.31
C PHE A 272 0.64 -18.99 2.20
N ILE A 273 0.83 -18.23 3.27
CA ILE A 273 0.78 -16.75 3.22
C ILE A 273 1.92 -16.20 2.35
N LYS A 274 3.15 -16.68 2.55
CA LYS A 274 4.32 -16.31 1.73
C LYS A 274 4.14 -16.73 0.28
N PHE A 275 3.58 -17.92 0.02
CA PHE A 275 3.22 -18.39 -1.31
C PHE A 275 2.24 -17.42 -2.00
N SER A 276 1.16 -17.02 -1.32
CA SER A 276 0.19 -16.05 -1.85
C SER A 276 0.84 -14.73 -2.27
N GLN A 277 1.68 -14.17 -1.40
CA GLN A 277 2.40 -12.93 -1.65
C GLN A 277 3.35 -13.05 -2.84
N TYR A 278 4.09 -14.15 -2.92
CA TYR A 278 5.01 -14.41 -4.02
C TYR A 278 4.28 -14.53 -5.36
N ILE A 279 3.21 -15.33 -5.42
CA ILE A 279 2.38 -15.49 -6.62
C ILE A 279 1.78 -14.15 -7.05
N SER A 280 1.28 -13.36 -6.10
CA SER A 280 0.76 -12.01 -6.38
C SER A 280 1.82 -11.14 -7.04
N ASN A 281 3.04 -11.10 -6.52
CA ASN A 281 4.13 -10.30 -7.08
C ASN A 281 4.58 -10.77 -8.47
N VAL A 282 4.67 -12.08 -8.70
CA VAL A 282 5.00 -12.63 -10.02
C VAL A 282 3.91 -12.28 -11.03
N LEU A 283 2.64 -12.43 -10.66
CA LEU A 283 1.51 -12.07 -11.53
C LEU A 283 1.49 -10.57 -11.88
N LYS A 284 1.86 -9.67 -10.96
CA LYS A 284 2.01 -8.24 -11.26
C LYS A 284 3.02 -7.99 -12.38
N ILE A 285 4.18 -8.61 -12.30
CA ILE A 285 5.24 -8.46 -13.31
C ILE A 285 4.77 -9.01 -14.66
N TYR A 286 4.09 -10.16 -14.67
CA TYR A 286 3.48 -10.71 -15.88
C TYR A 286 2.43 -9.77 -16.48
N ILE A 287 1.59 -9.12 -15.66
CA ILE A 287 0.64 -8.11 -16.14
C ILE A 287 1.37 -6.97 -16.86
N TYR A 288 2.47 -6.44 -16.30
CA TYR A 288 3.21 -5.34 -16.91
C TYR A 288 3.74 -5.71 -18.30
N ILE A 289 4.40 -6.86 -18.39
CA ILE A 289 5.00 -7.32 -19.65
C ILE A 289 3.91 -7.65 -20.68
N LEU A 290 2.82 -8.30 -20.29
CA LEU A 290 1.74 -8.67 -21.19
C LEU A 290 0.91 -7.47 -21.67
N THR A 291 0.65 -6.48 -20.80
CA THR A 291 -0.03 -5.23 -21.21
C THR A 291 0.77 -4.50 -22.27
N LEU A 292 2.09 -4.38 -22.09
CA LEU A 292 2.97 -3.78 -23.10
C LEU A 292 2.95 -4.59 -24.40
N LEU A 293 3.07 -5.91 -24.33
CA LEU A 293 3.06 -6.76 -25.53
C LEU A 293 1.74 -6.67 -26.31
N ILE A 294 0.59 -6.62 -25.64
CA ILE A 294 -0.73 -6.56 -26.29
C ILE A 294 -0.95 -5.23 -27.00
N ILE A 295 -0.60 -4.12 -26.36
CA ILE A 295 -0.83 -2.78 -26.91
C ILE A 295 0.19 -2.48 -28.01
N PHE A 296 1.45 -2.83 -27.78
CA PHE A 296 2.57 -2.37 -28.60
C PHE A 296 2.88 -3.33 -29.76
N ALA A 297 2.94 -4.64 -29.51
CA ALA A 297 3.59 -5.55 -30.45
C ALA A 297 2.82 -5.76 -31.78
N PRO A 298 1.49 -5.97 -31.80
CA PRO A 298 0.74 -6.19 -33.04
C PRO A 298 0.75 -5.00 -34.01
N LEU A 299 0.62 -3.77 -33.49
CA LEU A 299 0.54 -2.53 -34.28
C LEU A 299 1.89 -2.13 -34.89
N ASN A 300 2.98 -2.40 -34.16
CA ASN A 300 4.33 -2.00 -34.54
C ASN A 300 5.09 -3.08 -35.33
N THR A 301 4.52 -4.28 -35.50
CA THR A 301 5.17 -5.42 -36.17
C THR A 301 5.66 -5.07 -37.59
N LYS A 302 4.82 -4.43 -38.41
CA LYS A 302 5.18 -4.04 -39.78
C LYS A 302 6.31 -3.01 -39.80
N PHE A 303 6.24 -2.01 -38.91
CA PHE A 303 7.26 -0.98 -38.77
C PHE A 303 8.61 -1.57 -38.34
N LEU A 304 8.62 -2.43 -37.33
CA LEU A 304 9.83 -3.08 -36.80
C LEU A 304 10.49 -4.01 -37.82
N LEU A 305 9.69 -4.78 -38.58
CA LEU A 305 10.23 -5.64 -39.64
C LEU A 305 10.88 -4.84 -40.77
N ASN A 306 10.30 -3.70 -41.15
CA ASN A 306 10.87 -2.79 -42.15
C ASN A 306 12.16 -2.11 -41.68
N LEU A 307 12.36 -1.96 -40.37
CA LEU A 307 13.58 -1.40 -39.79
C LEU A 307 14.72 -2.43 -39.81
N ILE A 308 14.42 -3.69 -39.53
CA ILE A 308 15.40 -4.79 -39.53
C ILE A 308 15.72 -5.23 -40.97
N PHE A 309 14.72 -5.26 -41.85
CA PHE A 309 14.86 -5.68 -43.24
C PHE A 309 14.45 -4.54 -44.17
N LYS A 310 15.44 -3.95 -44.84
CA LYS A 310 15.22 -2.92 -45.87
C LYS A 310 14.36 -3.53 -47.00
N ASN A 311 13.16 -3.00 -47.25
CA ASN A 311 12.17 -3.45 -48.24
C ASN A 311 11.48 -4.81 -47.97
N PHE A 312 10.96 -5.00 -46.76
CA PHE A 312 10.20 -6.20 -46.40
C PHE A 312 8.68 -6.06 -46.70
N ASN A 313 8.16 -6.82 -47.68
CA ASN A 313 6.77 -6.61 -48.16
C ASN A 313 5.94 -7.89 -48.34
N SER A 314 6.22 -8.97 -47.58
CA SER A 314 5.36 -10.16 -47.59
C SER A 314 4.23 -10.04 -46.57
N ASN A 315 3.00 -9.86 -47.05
CA ASN A 315 1.80 -9.76 -46.22
C ASN A 315 1.58 -11.03 -45.38
N ASP A 316 1.90 -12.21 -45.94
CA ASP A 316 1.75 -13.49 -45.24
C ASP A 316 2.67 -13.62 -44.03
N LEU A 317 3.91 -13.11 -44.09
CA LEU A 317 4.82 -13.15 -42.95
C LEU A 317 4.42 -12.14 -41.87
N ILE A 318 3.98 -10.95 -42.27
CA ILE A 318 3.50 -9.92 -41.32
C ILE A 318 2.28 -10.43 -40.56
N LEU A 319 1.34 -11.09 -41.25
CA LEU A 319 0.17 -11.71 -40.61
C LEU A 319 0.58 -12.85 -39.67
N ALA A 320 1.54 -13.69 -40.07
CA ALA A 320 2.04 -14.76 -39.23
C ALA A 320 2.77 -14.26 -37.98
N PHE A 321 3.53 -13.15 -38.06
CA PHE A 321 4.13 -12.50 -36.88
C PHE A 321 3.09 -11.94 -35.92
N LYS A 322 2.02 -11.33 -36.43
CA LYS A 322 0.91 -10.84 -35.59
C LYS A 322 0.23 -11.99 -34.84
N LEU A 323 0.00 -13.12 -35.51
CA LEU A 323 -0.50 -14.34 -34.87
C LEU A 323 0.50 -14.92 -33.86
N TYR A 324 1.79 -14.83 -34.15
CA TYR A 324 2.83 -15.31 -33.24
C TYR A 324 2.91 -14.50 -31.94
N TRP A 325 2.56 -13.20 -31.93
CA TRP A 325 2.47 -12.44 -30.69
C TRP A 325 1.40 -13.01 -29.73
N ILE A 326 0.28 -13.49 -30.26
CA ILE A 326 -0.73 -14.19 -29.47
C ILE A 326 -0.15 -15.51 -28.93
N TYR A 327 0.63 -16.21 -29.75
CA TYR A 327 1.33 -17.43 -29.32
C TYR A 327 2.37 -17.16 -28.22
N ILE A 328 3.09 -16.03 -28.23
CA ILE A 328 4.03 -15.62 -27.16
C ILE A 328 3.30 -15.44 -25.82
N ILE A 329 2.09 -14.85 -25.83
CA ILE A 329 1.27 -14.69 -24.61
C ILE A 329 0.89 -16.07 -24.03
N LEU A 330 0.53 -17.02 -24.90
CA LEU A 330 0.24 -18.39 -24.49
C LEU A 330 1.49 -19.13 -23.99
N LEU A 331 2.65 -18.93 -24.62
CA LEU A 331 3.93 -19.48 -24.14
C LEU A 331 4.27 -18.97 -22.74
N ALA A 332 4.15 -17.66 -22.51
CA ALA A 332 4.42 -17.04 -21.22
C ALA A 332 3.48 -17.59 -20.12
N SER A 333 2.18 -17.72 -20.44
CA SER A 333 1.17 -18.24 -19.52
C SER A 333 1.37 -19.72 -19.21
N ASN A 334 1.70 -20.54 -20.21
CA ASN A 334 2.03 -21.95 -20.02
C ASN A 334 3.29 -22.09 -19.14
N GLY A 335 4.34 -21.34 -19.43
CA GLY A 335 5.61 -21.43 -18.73
C GLY A 335 5.49 -21.20 -17.22
N ILE A 336 4.76 -20.16 -16.81
CA ILE A 336 4.57 -19.87 -15.38
C ILE A 336 3.67 -20.91 -14.69
N LEU A 337 2.58 -21.34 -15.32
CA LEU A 337 1.68 -22.34 -14.74
C LEU A 337 2.35 -23.71 -14.66
N GLU A 338 3.16 -24.07 -15.65
CA GLU A 338 3.92 -25.32 -15.64
C GLU A 338 5.03 -25.28 -14.59
N ALA A 339 5.71 -24.14 -14.43
CA ALA A 339 6.64 -23.92 -13.32
C ALA A 339 5.94 -24.13 -11.96
N LEU A 340 4.78 -23.54 -11.74
CA LEU A 340 3.99 -23.71 -10.52
C LEU A 340 3.54 -25.15 -10.30
N PHE A 341 3.01 -25.79 -11.34
CA PHE A 341 2.59 -27.19 -11.29
C PHE A 341 3.75 -28.09 -10.89
N GLN A 342 4.90 -27.96 -11.55
CA GLN A 342 6.08 -28.74 -11.21
C GLN A 342 6.56 -28.46 -9.78
N SER A 343 6.42 -27.25 -9.26
CA SER A 343 6.88 -26.89 -7.92
C SER A 343 6.00 -27.45 -6.80
N LEU A 344 4.69 -27.58 -7.04
CA LEU A 344 3.71 -27.94 -6.02
C LEU A 344 3.44 -29.45 -5.93
N PHE A 345 3.57 -30.18 -7.03
CA PHE A 345 3.23 -31.60 -7.10
C PHE A 345 4.48 -32.49 -7.01
N ASN A 346 4.59 -33.22 -5.90
CA ASN A 346 5.73 -34.12 -5.60
C ASN A 346 5.35 -35.62 -5.56
N SER A 347 4.06 -35.98 -5.67
CA SER A 347 3.64 -37.39 -5.60
C SER A 347 3.78 -38.09 -6.95
N ASN A 348 4.34 -39.31 -6.91
CA ASN A 348 4.52 -40.16 -8.09
C ASN A 348 3.22 -40.35 -8.90
N GLU A 349 2.07 -40.39 -8.22
CA GLU A 349 0.77 -40.61 -8.86
C GLU A 349 0.30 -39.43 -9.73
N ILE A 350 0.48 -38.18 -9.25
CA ILE A 350 0.05 -36.98 -9.97
C ILE A 350 0.98 -36.70 -11.16
N VAL A 351 2.28 -36.90 -10.98
CA VAL A 351 3.28 -36.74 -12.05
C VAL A 351 3.06 -37.75 -13.18
N ASN A 352 2.68 -38.99 -12.85
CA ASN A 352 2.36 -40.01 -13.85
C ASN A 352 1.05 -39.68 -14.61
N LYS A 353 0.00 -39.20 -13.92
CA LYS A 353 -1.25 -38.73 -14.55
C LYS A 353 -1.00 -37.56 -15.51
N TYR A 354 -0.17 -36.61 -15.12
CA TYR A 354 0.23 -35.50 -16.00
C TYR A 354 1.01 -35.99 -17.21
N SER A 355 1.96 -36.92 -17.02
CA SER A 355 2.75 -37.49 -18.11
C SER A 355 1.87 -38.23 -19.14
N PHE A 356 0.84 -38.95 -18.68
CA PHE A 356 -0.14 -39.59 -19.54
C PHE A 356 -1.02 -38.57 -20.28
N PHE A 357 -1.50 -37.52 -19.60
CA PHE A 357 -2.20 -36.41 -20.24
C PHE A 357 -1.34 -35.75 -21.35
N MET A 358 -0.05 -35.55 -21.08
CA MET A 358 0.88 -34.98 -22.05
C MET A 358 1.03 -35.86 -23.29
N LEU A 359 0.99 -37.19 -23.13
CA LEU A 359 0.99 -38.14 -24.25
C LEU A 359 -0.27 -37.99 -25.12
N ILE A 360 -1.46 -37.95 -24.49
CA ILE A 360 -2.74 -37.71 -25.20
C ILE A 360 -2.73 -36.36 -25.92
N ASN A 361 -2.32 -35.30 -25.23
CA ASN A 361 -2.26 -33.95 -25.79
C ASN A 361 -1.31 -33.88 -27.00
N SER A 362 -0.23 -34.67 -26.98
CA SER A 362 0.73 -34.73 -28.08
C SER A 362 0.17 -35.44 -29.32
N ILE A 363 -0.68 -36.45 -29.13
CA ILE A 363 -1.43 -37.09 -30.22
C ILE A 363 -2.46 -36.11 -30.80
N ILE A 364 -3.17 -35.36 -29.95
CA ILE A 364 -4.12 -34.31 -30.37
C ILE A 364 -3.41 -33.21 -31.15
N PHE A 365 -2.24 -32.76 -30.68
CA PHE A 365 -1.40 -31.80 -31.38
C PHE A 365 -1.03 -32.30 -32.78
N LEU A 366 -0.46 -33.50 -32.90
CA LEU A 366 -0.05 -34.05 -34.20
C LEU A 366 -1.25 -34.22 -35.15
N SER A 367 -2.38 -34.71 -34.65
CA SER A 367 -3.64 -34.82 -35.41
C SER A 367 -4.17 -33.46 -35.86
N SER A 368 -4.16 -32.45 -34.97
CA SER A 368 -4.59 -31.08 -35.31
C SER A 368 -3.69 -30.46 -36.36
N LEU A 369 -2.38 -30.73 -36.30
CA LEU A 369 -1.39 -30.22 -37.22
C LEU A 369 -1.55 -30.84 -38.62
N ILE A 370 -1.76 -32.15 -38.69
CA ILE A 370 -2.08 -32.86 -39.94
C ILE A 370 -3.41 -32.36 -40.52
N LEU A 371 -4.47 -32.22 -39.71
CA LEU A 371 -5.77 -31.73 -40.18
C LEU A 371 -5.69 -30.28 -40.72
N LEU A 372 -5.07 -29.37 -39.97
CA LEU A 372 -5.00 -27.95 -40.33
C LEU A 372 -4.12 -27.71 -41.57
N ILE A 373 -3.02 -28.46 -41.71
CA ILE A 373 -2.09 -28.31 -42.84
C ILE A 373 -2.59 -29.07 -44.07
N SER A 374 -2.98 -30.34 -43.94
CA SER A 374 -3.33 -31.21 -45.08
C SER A 374 -4.79 -31.09 -45.53
N LYS A 375 -5.74 -30.82 -44.64
CA LYS A 375 -7.19 -30.82 -44.95
C LYS A 375 -7.76 -29.41 -45.09
N PHE A 376 -7.25 -28.44 -44.34
CA PHE A 376 -7.72 -27.05 -44.36
C PHE A 376 -6.81 -26.07 -45.12
N ASN A 377 -5.68 -26.53 -45.69
CA ASN A 377 -4.75 -25.72 -46.48
C ASN A 377 -4.25 -24.44 -45.75
N GLN A 378 -4.14 -24.47 -44.42
CA GLN A 378 -3.80 -23.28 -43.63
C GLN A 378 -2.29 -23.01 -43.52
N GLY A 379 -1.43 -23.77 -44.21
CA GLY A 379 0.03 -23.53 -44.32
C GLY A 379 0.71 -23.17 -42.97
N LEU A 380 1.32 -21.98 -42.92
CA LEU A 380 2.01 -21.45 -41.73
C LEU A 380 1.06 -21.15 -40.56
N ASN A 381 -0.14 -20.63 -40.84
CA ASN A 381 -1.12 -20.29 -39.81
C ASN A 381 -1.69 -21.54 -39.14
N GLY A 382 -1.90 -22.62 -39.91
CA GLY A 382 -2.32 -23.92 -39.40
C GLY A 382 -1.33 -24.50 -38.39
N LEU A 383 -0.03 -24.34 -38.64
CA LEU A 383 1.03 -24.73 -37.71
C LEU A 383 0.98 -23.92 -36.41
N LEU A 384 0.76 -22.60 -36.49
CA LEU A 384 0.62 -21.74 -35.32
C LEU A 384 -0.65 -22.07 -34.52
N TYR A 385 -1.79 -22.30 -35.17
CA TYR A 385 -3.03 -22.69 -34.50
C TYR A 385 -2.93 -24.05 -33.80
N ALA A 386 -2.31 -25.05 -34.43
CA ALA A 386 -2.05 -26.34 -33.78
C ALA A 386 -1.20 -26.16 -32.49
N ASN A 387 -0.17 -25.32 -32.56
CA ASN A 387 0.66 -24.98 -31.41
C ASN A 387 -0.12 -24.21 -30.32
N MET A 388 -1.02 -23.31 -30.70
CA MET A 388 -1.88 -22.58 -29.76
C MET A 388 -2.85 -23.53 -29.04
N ILE A 389 -3.49 -24.46 -29.76
CA ILE A 389 -4.39 -25.48 -29.18
C ILE A 389 -3.65 -26.31 -28.13
N ASN A 390 -2.46 -26.80 -28.47
CA ASN A 390 -1.60 -27.56 -27.56
C ASN A 390 -1.27 -26.76 -26.29
N MET A 391 -0.94 -25.47 -26.42
CA MET A 391 -0.64 -24.61 -25.26
C MET A 391 -1.88 -24.34 -24.39
N ILE A 392 -3.04 -24.08 -25.00
CA ILE A 392 -4.30 -23.83 -24.27
C ILE A 392 -4.68 -25.05 -23.43
N MET A 393 -4.60 -26.26 -24.00
CA MET A 393 -4.90 -27.49 -23.26
C MET A 393 -3.99 -27.69 -22.05
N ARG A 394 -2.70 -27.36 -22.17
CA ARG A 394 -1.74 -27.43 -21.05
C ARG A 394 -2.03 -26.40 -19.96
N ILE A 395 -2.31 -25.16 -20.35
CA ILE A 395 -2.68 -24.06 -19.45
C ILE A 395 -3.91 -24.48 -18.62
N ILE A 396 -4.95 -24.99 -19.29
CA ILE A 396 -6.19 -25.44 -18.64
C ILE A 396 -5.89 -26.53 -17.61
N TYR A 397 -5.13 -27.55 -18.00
CA TYR A 397 -4.80 -28.66 -17.10
C TYR A 397 -4.02 -28.18 -15.87
N CYS A 398 -2.97 -27.36 -16.06
CA CYS A 398 -2.15 -26.87 -14.96
C CYS A 398 -2.97 -25.98 -14.02
N TYR A 399 -3.79 -25.08 -14.58
CA TYR A 399 -4.67 -24.19 -13.82
C TYR A 399 -5.63 -24.97 -12.91
N PHE A 400 -6.38 -25.93 -13.45
CA PHE A 400 -7.34 -26.69 -12.67
C PHE A 400 -6.67 -27.56 -11.60
N SER A 401 -5.50 -28.13 -11.92
CA SER A 401 -4.73 -28.91 -10.96
C SER A 401 -4.26 -28.05 -9.78
N ILE A 402 -3.66 -26.89 -10.05
CA ILE A 402 -3.20 -25.94 -9.02
C ILE A 402 -4.37 -25.44 -8.18
N LYS A 403 -5.50 -25.08 -8.82
CA LYS A 403 -6.72 -24.66 -8.12
C LYS A 403 -7.23 -25.73 -7.16
N SER A 404 -7.31 -26.98 -7.63
CA SER A 404 -7.76 -28.11 -6.80
C SER A 404 -6.83 -28.35 -5.60
N TYR A 405 -5.51 -28.25 -5.82
CA TYR A 405 -4.51 -28.36 -4.76
C TYR A 405 -4.69 -27.28 -3.68
N ILE A 406 -4.79 -26.01 -4.08
CA ILE A 406 -4.99 -24.88 -3.14
C ILE A 406 -6.29 -25.04 -2.35
N LEU A 407 -7.39 -25.43 -3.00
CA LEU A 407 -8.69 -25.67 -2.35
C LEU A 407 -8.64 -26.82 -1.33
N SER A 408 -7.89 -27.88 -1.63
CA SER A 408 -7.73 -29.01 -0.71
C SER A 408 -6.93 -28.61 0.54
N LYS A 409 -5.86 -27.82 0.38
CA LYS A 409 -5.00 -27.38 1.47
C LYS A 409 -5.60 -26.24 2.29
N SER A 410 -6.41 -25.37 1.70
CA SER A 410 -7.14 -24.33 2.44
C SER A 410 -8.17 -24.93 3.40
N LYS A 411 -8.88 -26.00 2.98
CA LYS A 411 -9.81 -26.75 3.85
C LYS A 411 -9.11 -27.39 5.06
N LEU A 412 -7.89 -27.90 4.87
CA LEU A 412 -7.09 -28.53 5.92
C LEU A 412 -6.50 -27.55 6.94
N THR A 413 -6.25 -26.29 6.53
CA THR A 413 -5.57 -25.27 7.35
C THR A 413 -6.52 -24.26 8.02
N GLY A 414 -7.83 -24.36 7.77
CA GLY A 414 -8.84 -23.46 8.35
C GLY A 414 -8.78 -22.01 7.85
N LEU A 415 -7.98 -21.71 6.83
CA LEU A 415 -7.91 -20.37 6.23
C LEU A 415 -9.16 -20.11 5.38
N LYS A 416 -9.99 -19.13 5.78
CA LYS A 416 -11.09 -18.62 4.93
C LYS A 416 -10.50 -17.98 3.66
N PHE A 417 -11.15 -18.26 2.53
CA PHE A 417 -10.69 -17.95 1.17
C PHE A 417 -10.82 -16.46 0.80
N ASP A 418 -10.54 -15.54 1.74
CA ASP A 418 -10.48 -14.09 1.49
C ASP A 418 -9.03 -13.58 1.36
N TYR A 419 -8.07 -14.23 2.02
CA TYR A 419 -6.62 -13.92 1.92
C TYR A 419 -5.94 -14.48 0.65
N LEU A 420 -6.62 -15.39 -0.06
CA LEU A 420 -6.13 -16.12 -1.24
C LEU A 420 -7.04 -15.86 -2.43
N ASN A 421 -7.35 -14.60 -2.69
CA ASN A 421 -8.33 -14.17 -3.68
C ASN A 421 -7.82 -14.32 -5.13
N PHE A 422 -7.40 -15.54 -5.50
CA PHE A 422 -6.93 -15.92 -6.83
C PHE A 422 -8.00 -15.62 -7.89
N ASN A 423 -9.29 -15.76 -7.55
CA ASN A 423 -10.40 -15.36 -8.43
C ASN A 423 -10.47 -13.84 -8.62
N SER A 424 -10.25 -13.03 -7.58
CA SER A 424 -10.16 -11.56 -7.73
C SER A 424 -8.94 -11.15 -8.55
N ILE A 425 -7.79 -11.79 -8.32
CA ILE A 425 -6.57 -11.56 -9.10
C ILE A 425 -6.81 -11.91 -10.58
N VAL A 426 -7.46 -13.03 -10.89
CA VAL A 426 -7.82 -13.45 -12.26
C VAL A 426 -8.90 -12.54 -12.86
N LYS A 427 -9.89 -12.10 -12.08
CA LYS A 427 -10.92 -11.15 -12.54
C LYS A 427 -10.31 -9.80 -12.92
N ASN A 428 -9.42 -9.28 -12.07
CA ASN A 428 -8.69 -8.05 -12.33
C ASN A 428 -7.74 -8.21 -13.52
N PHE A 429 -7.06 -9.35 -13.63
CA PHE A 429 -6.23 -9.72 -14.78
C PHE A 429 -7.02 -9.68 -16.10
N ASN A 430 -8.21 -10.28 -16.13
CA ASN A 430 -9.07 -10.25 -17.32
C ASN A 430 -9.56 -8.83 -17.67
N LEU A 431 -9.85 -8.00 -16.66
CA LEU A 431 -10.21 -6.59 -16.84
C LEU A 431 -9.03 -5.76 -17.42
N PHE A 432 -7.80 -6.06 -16.98
CA PHE A 432 -6.60 -5.41 -17.50
C PHE A 432 -6.31 -5.82 -18.94
N LEU A 433 -6.48 -7.09 -19.29
CA LEU A 433 -6.31 -7.57 -20.65
C LEU A 433 -7.36 -6.98 -21.60
N SER A 434 -8.63 -6.95 -21.19
CA SER A 434 -9.71 -6.39 -22.02
C SER A 434 -9.54 -4.90 -22.27
N SER A 435 -9.19 -4.12 -21.25
CA SER A 435 -8.91 -2.68 -21.41
C SER A 435 -7.68 -2.42 -22.29
N SER A 436 -6.64 -3.23 -22.17
CA SER A 436 -5.44 -3.15 -23.02
C SER A 436 -5.78 -3.47 -24.49
N PHE A 437 -6.64 -4.47 -24.72
CA PHE A 437 -7.10 -4.83 -26.07
C PHE A 437 -7.98 -3.75 -26.70
N ILE A 438 -8.90 -3.15 -25.94
CA ILE A 438 -9.72 -2.02 -26.39
C ILE A 438 -8.83 -0.84 -26.79
N LEU A 439 -7.80 -0.54 -25.99
CA LEU A 439 -6.85 0.53 -26.31
C LEU A 439 -6.04 0.21 -27.58
N MET A 440 -5.57 -1.02 -27.75
CA MET A 440 -4.92 -1.47 -28.99
C MET A 440 -5.84 -1.28 -30.21
N LEU A 441 -7.11 -1.68 -30.11
CA LEU A 441 -8.09 -1.53 -31.19
C LEU A 441 -8.37 -0.04 -31.50
N SER A 442 -8.47 0.81 -30.48
CA SER A 442 -8.63 2.26 -30.66
C SER A 442 -7.42 2.88 -31.36
N GLN A 443 -6.20 2.44 -31.04
CA GLN A 443 -4.98 2.86 -31.73
C GLN A 443 -4.96 2.37 -33.18
N TYR A 444 -5.39 1.13 -33.45
CA TYR A 444 -5.51 0.61 -34.80
C TYR A 444 -6.44 1.45 -35.68
N ILE A 445 -7.59 1.87 -35.13
CA ILE A 445 -8.55 2.74 -35.80
C ILE A 445 -7.94 4.14 -36.03
N TYR A 446 -7.32 4.72 -35.00
CA TYR A 446 -6.72 6.05 -35.06
C TYR A 446 -5.55 6.13 -36.05
N PHE A 447 -4.70 5.11 -36.11
CA PHE A 447 -3.58 5.03 -37.05
C PHE A 447 -4.00 4.61 -38.47
N GLN A 448 -5.28 4.29 -38.69
CA GLN A 448 -5.79 3.75 -39.96
C GLN A 448 -5.01 2.50 -40.40
N GLY A 449 -4.76 1.59 -39.44
CA GLY A 449 -4.01 0.35 -39.66
C GLY A 449 -2.70 0.27 -38.87
N ASP A 450 -1.67 -0.30 -39.50
CA ASP A 450 -0.35 -0.47 -38.88
C ASP A 450 0.42 0.85 -38.77
N VAL A 451 1.31 0.93 -37.77
CA VAL A 451 2.23 2.06 -37.58
C VAL A 451 3.17 2.20 -38.77
N LYS A 452 3.30 3.42 -39.31
CA LYS A 452 4.14 3.73 -40.47
C LYS A 452 5.25 4.75 -40.19
N THR A 453 5.09 5.58 -39.16
CA THR A 453 6.00 6.69 -38.84
C THR A 453 6.58 6.58 -37.43
N TRP A 454 7.74 7.20 -37.20
CA TRP A 454 8.35 7.30 -35.87
C TRP A 454 7.45 7.99 -34.84
N ASN A 455 6.64 8.97 -35.24
CA ASN A 455 5.69 9.65 -34.35
C ASN A 455 4.56 8.70 -33.91
N GLN A 456 4.00 7.91 -34.82
CA GLN A 456 3.00 6.90 -34.49
C GLN A 456 3.59 5.79 -33.59
N PHE A 457 4.85 5.40 -33.84
CA PHE A 457 5.56 4.43 -33.01
C PHE A 457 5.77 4.95 -31.58
N ALA A 458 6.25 6.19 -31.42
CA ALA A 458 6.45 6.83 -30.12
C ALA A 458 5.11 7.02 -29.37
N LEU A 459 4.05 7.42 -30.07
CA LEU A 459 2.72 7.57 -29.49
C LEU A 459 2.13 6.22 -29.04
N SER A 460 2.32 5.16 -29.82
CA SER A 460 1.90 3.81 -29.45
C SER A 460 2.64 3.30 -28.20
N ALA A 461 3.95 3.54 -28.12
CA ALA A 461 4.75 3.23 -26.93
C ALA A 461 4.30 4.01 -25.69
N LEU A 462 4.05 5.31 -25.84
CA LEU A 462 3.58 6.18 -24.76
C LEU A 462 2.21 5.75 -24.24
N CYS A 463 1.26 5.44 -25.12
CA CYS A 463 -0.05 4.91 -24.73
C CYS A 463 0.05 3.58 -23.96
N GLY A 464 0.97 2.69 -24.37
CA GLY A 464 1.27 1.46 -23.64
C GLY A 464 1.80 1.72 -22.23
N LEU A 465 2.75 2.65 -22.09
CA LEU A 465 3.30 3.06 -20.79
C LEU A 465 2.24 3.73 -19.90
N LEU A 466 1.44 4.65 -20.43
CA LEU A 466 0.38 5.33 -19.68
C LEU A 466 -0.70 4.36 -19.20
N GLN A 467 -1.10 3.40 -20.05
CA GLN A 467 -2.06 2.36 -19.64
C GLN A 467 -1.46 1.45 -18.55
N MET A 468 -0.17 1.14 -18.63
CA MET A 468 0.55 0.41 -17.58
C MET A 468 0.52 1.19 -16.26
N PHE A 469 0.81 2.51 -16.27
CA PHE A 469 0.75 3.37 -15.07
C PHE A 469 -0.68 3.53 -14.52
N LYS A 470 -1.69 3.63 -15.40
CA LYS A 470 -3.10 3.67 -14.98
C LYS A 470 -3.52 2.36 -14.30
N ASN A 471 -3.10 1.23 -14.87
CA ASN A 471 -3.37 -0.08 -14.31
C ASN A 471 -2.62 -0.30 -12.99
N LEU A 472 -1.39 0.21 -12.86
CA LEU A 472 -0.62 0.29 -11.61
C LEU A 472 -1.39 1.06 -10.55
N ARG A 473 -1.82 2.30 -10.85
CA ARG A 473 -2.55 3.13 -9.90
C ARG A 473 -3.84 2.46 -9.45
N ARG A 474 -4.58 1.80 -10.34
CA ARG A 474 -5.84 1.11 -10.01
C ARG A 474 -5.62 -0.15 -9.17
N TYR A 475 -4.50 -0.85 -9.37
CA TYR A 475 -4.10 -1.98 -8.53
C TYR A 475 -3.67 -1.50 -7.14
N TYR A 476 -2.86 -0.44 -7.04
CA TYR A 476 -2.43 0.14 -5.77
C TYR A 476 -3.56 0.86 -5.00
N SER A 477 -4.47 1.55 -5.70
CA SER A 477 -5.63 2.20 -5.08
C SER A 477 -6.67 1.21 -4.57
N SER A 478 -6.56 -0.07 -4.95
CA SER A 478 -7.47 -1.13 -4.47
C SER A 478 -6.95 -1.86 -3.23
N THR A 479 -5.74 -1.55 -2.75
CA THR A 479 -5.10 -2.27 -1.64
C THR A 479 -4.88 -1.45 -0.38
N PHE A 480 -5.00 -0.13 -0.44
CA PHE A 480 -4.78 0.72 0.73
C PHE A 480 -6.10 0.94 1.47
N ARG A 481 -6.22 0.35 2.65
CA ARG A 481 -7.37 0.49 3.55
C ARG A 481 -6.96 1.33 4.75
N SER A 482 -7.81 2.26 5.14
CA SER A 482 -7.55 3.20 6.23
C SER A 482 -8.86 3.49 6.94
N GLY A 483 -8.85 3.38 8.26
CA GLY A 483 -10.03 3.63 9.08
C GLY A 483 -10.45 5.10 9.14
N GLN A 484 -9.56 6.00 8.71
CA GLN A 484 -9.87 7.42 8.54
C GLN A 484 -9.57 7.92 7.12
N PRO A 485 -10.11 9.08 6.73
CA PRO A 485 -9.76 9.73 5.47
C PRO A 485 -8.27 10.01 5.34
N ILE A 486 -7.71 9.63 4.18
CA ILE A 486 -6.36 9.96 3.71
C ILE A 486 -6.44 10.27 2.22
N PHE A 487 -5.44 10.92 1.63
CA PHE A 487 -5.44 11.28 0.22
C PHE A 487 -5.69 10.07 -0.72
N GLU A 488 -5.10 8.90 -0.42
CA GLU A 488 -5.21 7.70 -1.24
C GLU A 488 -6.64 7.13 -1.25
N THR A 489 -7.41 7.33 -0.17
CA THR A 489 -8.78 6.80 -0.04
C THR A 489 -9.83 7.86 -0.38
N ARG A 490 -9.62 9.11 0.02
CA ARG A 490 -10.59 10.21 -0.01
C ARG A 490 -9.91 11.54 -0.40
N PRO A 491 -9.40 11.66 -1.65
CA PRO A 491 -8.61 12.82 -2.11
C PRO A 491 -9.39 14.15 -2.18
N HIS A 492 -10.72 14.09 -2.08
CA HIS A 492 -11.59 15.27 -2.04
C HIS A 492 -11.71 15.88 -0.63
N LEU A 493 -11.33 15.14 0.42
CA LEU A 493 -11.29 15.62 1.81
C LEU A 493 -9.87 15.98 2.26
N VAL A 494 -8.87 15.22 1.81
CA VAL A 494 -7.48 15.37 2.26
C VAL A 494 -6.57 15.57 1.04
N LYS A 495 -5.76 16.63 1.04
CA LYS A 495 -4.77 16.92 0.00
C LYS A 495 -3.57 15.97 0.09
N ALA A 496 -2.88 15.79 -1.03
CA ALA A 496 -1.65 15.01 -1.06
C ALA A 496 -0.59 15.62 -0.12
N GLY A 497 -0.07 14.80 0.80
CA GLY A 497 0.90 15.21 1.83
C GLY A 497 0.26 15.63 3.16
N ASP A 498 -1.07 15.81 3.19
CA ASP A 498 -1.82 16.06 4.42
C ASP A 498 -2.26 14.77 5.09
N LEU A 499 -2.27 14.76 6.44
CA LEU A 499 -2.80 13.64 7.23
C LEU A 499 -4.27 13.85 7.59
N THR A 500 -4.66 15.10 7.76
CA THR A 500 -6.01 15.54 8.07
C THR A 500 -6.31 16.80 7.23
N PRO A 501 -7.57 17.22 7.06
CA PRO A 501 -7.92 18.37 6.24
C PRO A 501 -7.06 19.60 6.54
N GLY A 502 -6.23 20.02 5.57
CA GLY A 502 -5.39 21.21 5.68
C GLY A 502 -4.16 21.12 6.60
N ILE A 503 -3.91 20.01 7.29
CA ILE A 503 -2.74 19.84 8.18
C ILE A 503 -1.80 18.75 7.64
N SER A 504 -0.57 19.16 7.33
CA SER A 504 0.46 18.30 6.74
C SER A 504 1.06 17.30 7.73
N ALA A 505 1.55 16.15 7.23
CA ALA A 505 2.33 15.21 8.04
C ALA A 505 3.56 15.87 8.69
N LYS A 506 4.17 16.83 7.99
CA LYS A 506 5.30 17.63 8.48
C LYS A 506 4.92 18.49 9.67
N GLU A 507 3.73 19.09 9.66
CA GLU A 507 3.27 19.93 10.78
C GLU A 507 3.03 19.08 12.03
N TYR A 508 2.43 17.90 11.90
CA TYR A 508 2.29 16.94 13.01
C TYR A 508 3.65 16.53 13.60
N TYR A 509 4.65 16.26 12.74
CA TYR A 509 6.02 16.01 13.20
C TYR A 509 6.61 17.22 13.96
N GLN A 510 6.42 18.45 13.45
CA GLN A 510 6.88 19.66 14.13
C GLN A 510 6.22 19.88 15.50
N ARG A 511 4.95 19.50 15.67
CA ARG A 511 4.26 19.56 16.97
C ARG A 511 4.87 18.60 17.97
N ARG A 512 5.19 17.36 17.54
CA ARG A 512 5.90 16.38 18.37
C ARG A 512 7.31 16.85 18.73
N LEU A 513 8.02 17.46 17.79
CA LEU A 513 9.32 18.08 18.03
C LEU A 513 9.25 19.19 19.08
N LYS A 514 8.30 20.13 18.95
CA LYS A 514 8.08 21.20 19.94
C LYS A 514 7.73 20.65 21.32
N LEU A 515 6.98 19.56 21.40
CA LEU A 515 6.73 18.87 22.66
C LEU A 515 8.05 18.30 23.22
N ALA A 516 8.80 17.55 22.40
CA ALA A 516 10.08 16.98 22.80
C ALA A 516 11.05 18.06 23.32
N GLU A 517 11.13 19.22 22.68
CA GLU A 517 11.94 20.38 23.12
C GLU A 517 11.61 20.83 24.56
N LYS A 518 10.35 20.72 24.98
CA LYS A 518 9.88 21.09 26.34
C LYS A 518 10.07 19.97 27.37
N LEU A 519 10.32 18.75 26.93
CA LEU A 519 10.54 17.61 27.81
C LEU A 519 12.04 17.47 28.14
N PRO A 520 12.42 17.09 29.37
CA PRO A 520 13.80 16.83 29.72
C PRO A 520 14.33 15.58 29.00
N LYS A 521 15.66 15.50 28.84
CA LYS A 521 16.32 14.33 28.30
C LYS A 521 16.00 13.09 29.15
N GLY A 522 15.69 11.96 28.52
CA GLY A 522 15.33 10.75 29.25
C GLY A 522 13.92 10.79 29.83
N SER A 523 12.97 11.32 29.07
CA SER A 523 11.56 11.36 29.44
C SER A 523 10.64 10.77 28.37
N ILE A 524 9.42 10.44 28.77
CA ILE A 524 8.36 9.99 27.87
C ILE A 524 7.06 10.76 28.16
N ALA A 525 6.29 11.07 27.12
CA ALA A 525 4.93 11.57 27.23
C ALA A 525 3.96 10.52 26.70
N ILE A 526 2.97 10.14 27.50
CA ILE A 526 1.99 9.10 27.17
C ILE A 526 0.63 9.76 26.95
N LEU A 527 0.04 9.58 25.77
CA LEU A 527 -1.26 10.13 25.40
C LEU A 527 -2.24 9.00 25.08
N PRO A 528 -3.19 8.69 25.97
CA PRO A 528 -4.25 7.74 25.66
C PRO A 528 -5.33 8.38 24.79
N GLY A 529 -5.74 7.68 23.73
CA GLY A 529 -6.86 8.05 22.88
C GLY A 529 -8.22 7.79 23.51
N SER A 530 -9.27 8.24 22.83
CA SER A 530 -10.66 7.99 23.18
C SER A 530 -11.10 6.59 22.76
N SER A 531 -12.08 6.05 23.48
CA SER A 531 -12.84 4.86 23.08
C SER A 531 -14.19 5.25 22.47
N VAL A 532 -14.82 4.29 21.79
CA VAL A 532 -16.19 4.46 21.26
C VAL A 532 -17.18 4.56 22.43
N LYS A 533 -18.07 5.55 22.38
CA LYS A 533 -19.18 5.71 23.34
C LYS A 533 -20.48 5.20 22.74
N PHE A 534 -21.34 4.62 23.57
CA PHE A 534 -22.62 4.03 23.13
C PHE A 534 -23.79 4.91 23.55
N ALA A 535 -24.71 5.15 22.62
CA ALA A 535 -25.94 5.90 22.84
C ALA A 535 -27.06 5.00 23.41
N SER A 536 -27.17 3.77 22.92
CA SER A 536 -28.15 2.78 23.40
C SER A 536 -27.72 1.37 23.01
N GLY A 537 -27.50 0.49 23.98
CA GLY A 537 -27.06 -0.88 23.73
C GLY A 537 -25.81 -0.92 22.83
N SER A 538 -25.92 -1.49 21.63
CA SER A 538 -24.84 -1.59 20.64
C SER A 538 -24.79 -0.43 19.63
N VAL A 539 -25.59 0.63 19.81
CA VAL A 539 -25.59 1.81 18.94
C VAL A 539 -24.59 2.82 19.48
N PHE A 540 -23.65 3.25 18.64
CA PHE A 540 -22.57 4.17 19.00
C PHE A 540 -22.92 5.64 18.72
N TYR A 541 -22.32 6.54 19.50
CA TYR A 541 -22.19 7.95 19.12
C TYR A 541 -21.14 8.11 18.02
N GLN A 542 -21.19 9.24 17.30
CA GLN A 542 -20.09 9.61 16.43
C GLN A 542 -18.79 9.73 17.24
N PHE A 543 -17.72 9.10 16.75
CA PHE A 543 -16.44 9.07 17.46
C PHE A 543 -15.81 10.48 17.54
N GLN A 544 -15.24 10.79 18.71
CA GLN A 544 -14.43 11.99 18.94
C GLN A 544 -13.14 11.58 19.63
N GLN A 545 -12.02 11.85 18.97
CA GLN A 545 -10.69 11.58 19.52
C GLN A 545 -10.36 12.53 20.69
N ASN A 546 -9.46 12.10 21.57
CA ASN A 546 -8.80 12.98 22.51
C ASN A 546 -8.01 14.07 21.76
N THR A 547 -8.29 15.34 22.04
CA THR A 547 -7.76 16.46 21.26
C THR A 547 -6.25 16.62 21.37
N ASP A 548 -5.62 16.23 22.48
CA ASP A 548 -4.15 16.26 22.61
C ASP A 548 -3.47 15.17 21.76
N LEU A 549 -4.02 13.94 21.78
CA LEU A 549 -3.55 12.88 20.89
C LEU A 549 -3.75 13.30 19.42
N TYR A 550 -4.93 13.80 19.08
CA TYR A 550 -5.24 14.24 17.71
C TYR A 550 -4.31 15.37 17.27
N TYR A 551 -4.03 16.35 18.14
CA TYR A 551 -3.13 17.48 17.86
C TYR A 551 -1.71 17.03 17.48
N LEU A 552 -1.17 16.02 18.17
CA LEU A 552 0.20 15.54 17.96
C LEU A 552 0.34 14.50 16.84
N THR A 553 -0.76 13.83 16.47
CA THR A 553 -0.69 12.65 15.59
C THR A 553 -1.57 12.74 14.34
N GLY A 554 -2.70 13.43 14.40
CA GLY A 554 -3.75 13.39 13.36
C GLY A 554 -4.52 12.07 13.33
N TRP A 555 -4.28 11.17 14.28
CA TRP A 555 -4.91 9.86 14.37
C TRP A 555 -6.34 9.97 14.91
N ASN A 556 -7.31 9.40 14.19
CA ASN A 556 -8.75 9.51 14.48
C ASN A 556 -9.45 8.13 14.55
N GLU A 557 -8.72 7.07 14.90
CA GLU A 557 -9.34 5.77 15.23
C GLU A 557 -9.35 5.55 16.75
N PRO A 558 -10.36 4.82 17.28
CA PRO A 558 -10.50 4.57 18.71
C PRO A 558 -9.41 3.64 19.24
N ASP A 559 -9.32 3.57 20.57
CA ASP A 559 -8.58 2.52 21.26
C ASP A 559 -7.07 2.47 20.92
N SER A 560 -6.47 3.66 20.81
CA SER A 560 -5.05 3.86 20.50
C SER A 560 -4.32 4.63 21.59
N VAL A 561 -3.00 4.46 21.67
CA VAL A 561 -2.13 5.21 22.60
C VAL A 561 -0.89 5.69 21.86
N ALA A 562 -0.54 6.97 22.03
CA ALA A 562 0.70 7.55 21.53
C ALA A 562 1.73 7.67 22.66
N ILE A 563 3.01 7.42 22.36
CA ILE A 563 4.13 7.76 23.24
C ILE A 563 5.12 8.63 22.47
N ILE A 564 5.44 9.80 23.01
CA ILE A 564 6.54 10.64 22.52
C ILE A 564 7.72 10.46 23.47
N GLU A 565 8.78 9.85 22.98
CA GLU A 565 9.98 9.54 23.76
C GLU A 565 11.10 10.55 23.44
N ARG A 566 11.70 11.13 24.48
CA ARG A 566 12.94 11.90 24.37
C ARG A 566 14.12 11.05 24.88
N PRO A 567 14.96 10.49 23.99
CA PRO A 567 15.93 9.47 24.35
C PRO A 567 17.02 9.98 25.28
N LYS A 568 17.57 9.08 26.11
CA LYS A 568 18.72 9.37 27.00
C LYS A 568 20.06 9.50 26.28
N ASN A 569 20.15 9.03 25.04
CA ASN A 569 21.43 8.93 24.33
C ASN A 569 21.63 10.04 23.28
N SER A 570 20.65 10.92 23.10
CA SER A 570 20.77 12.10 22.25
C SER A 570 20.49 13.37 23.04
N ASP A 571 21.24 14.42 22.73
CA ASP A 571 20.99 15.77 23.26
C ASP A 571 20.02 16.57 22.37
N ASP A 572 19.85 16.17 21.11
CA ASP A 572 19.01 16.86 20.14
C ASP A 572 17.54 16.41 20.27
N PRO A 573 16.58 17.32 20.53
CA PRO A 573 15.14 17.02 20.50
C PRO A 573 14.65 16.40 19.18
N ILE A 574 15.38 16.60 18.08
CA ILE A 574 15.02 16.06 16.77
C ILE A 574 14.99 14.53 16.72
N ASP A 575 15.77 13.89 17.59
CA ASP A 575 15.88 12.43 17.72
C ASP A 575 14.76 11.83 18.61
N HIS A 576 13.67 12.56 18.84
CA HIS A 576 12.51 12.01 19.53
C HIS A 576 11.94 10.80 18.78
N ILE A 577 11.44 9.82 19.53
CA ILE A 577 10.86 8.60 18.97
C ILE A 577 9.35 8.64 19.19
N PHE A 578 8.59 8.50 18.10
CA PHE A 578 7.14 8.46 18.11
C PHE A 578 6.65 7.00 18.07
N HIS A 579 6.03 6.57 19.16
CA HIS A 579 5.38 5.26 19.25
C HIS A 579 3.87 5.39 19.11
N MET A 580 3.25 4.44 18.42
CA MET A 580 1.80 4.28 18.35
C MET A 580 1.40 2.84 18.66
N ALA A 581 0.52 2.68 19.64
CA ALA A 581 -0.21 1.44 19.85
C ALA A 581 -1.61 1.59 19.27
N VAL A 582 -1.99 0.71 18.34
CA VAL A 582 -3.27 0.80 17.60
C VAL A 582 -3.96 -0.55 17.52
N PRO A 583 -5.28 -0.60 17.36
CA PRO A 583 -5.99 -1.84 17.10
C PRO A 583 -5.46 -2.55 15.84
N ASP A 584 -5.33 -3.87 15.91
CA ASP A 584 -4.98 -4.67 14.75
C ASP A 584 -6.11 -4.64 13.70
N SER A 585 -5.72 -4.82 12.44
CA SER A 585 -6.66 -5.07 11.34
C SER A 585 -7.29 -6.45 11.53
N ASP A 586 -8.60 -6.47 11.73
CA ASP A 586 -9.41 -7.68 11.89
C ASP A 586 -10.61 -7.61 10.93
N PRO A 587 -10.63 -8.42 9.86
CA PRO A 587 -11.71 -8.38 8.87
C PRO A 587 -13.11 -8.61 9.46
N SER A 588 -13.21 -9.35 10.57
CA SER A 588 -14.50 -9.60 11.22
C SER A 588 -15.01 -8.35 11.92
N VAL A 589 -14.14 -7.60 12.59
CA VAL A 589 -14.50 -6.34 13.24
C VAL A 589 -14.69 -5.24 12.21
N GLU A 590 -13.83 -5.20 11.18
CA GLU A 590 -13.91 -4.22 10.10
C GLU A 590 -15.21 -4.32 9.29
N GLN A 591 -15.81 -5.52 9.23
CA GLN A 591 -17.12 -5.72 8.62
C GLN A 591 -18.23 -4.94 9.36
N TRP A 592 -18.10 -4.74 10.67
CA TRP A 592 -19.10 -4.06 11.51
C TRP A 592 -18.75 -2.59 11.78
N GLU A 593 -17.49 -2.30 12.05
CA GLU A 593 -17.02 -0.98 12.52
C GLU A 593 -16.37 -0.13 11.41
N GLY A 594 -16.13 -0.73 10.24
CA GLY A 594 -15.35 -0.11 9.16
C GLY A 594 -13.88 -0.47 9.20
N GLU A 595 -13.16 -0.11 8.13
CA GLU A 595 -11.74 -0.43 7.98
C GLU A 595 -10.89 0.12 9.14
N ARG A 596 -9.74 -0.50 9.40
CA ARG A 596 -8.74 0.00 10.35
C ARG A 596 -7.41 0.18 9.63
N THR A 597 -6.68 1.23 9.98
CA THR A 597 -5.36 1.50 9.37
C THR A 597 -4.31 0.47 9.82
N GLY A 598 -4.42 0.02 11.09
CA GLY A 598 -3.55 -0.99 11.68
C GLY A 598 -2.08 -0.56 11.83
N VAL A 599 -1.27 -1.46 12.38
CA VAL A 599 0.12 -1.17 12.79
C VAL A 599 1.03 -0.74 11.63
N LYS A 600 0.86 -1.30 10.42
CA LYS A 600 1.69 -0.91 9.28
C LYS A 600 1.32 0.48 8.74
N GLY A 601 0.03 0.74 8.62
CA GLY A 601 -0.45 2.03 8.11
C GLY A 601 -0.09 3.19 9.04
N VAL A 602 -0.08 2.97 10.36
CA VAL A 602 0.34 4.04 11.29
C VAL A 602 1.83 4.38 11.16
N GLN A 603 2.69 3.43 10.79
CA GLN A 603 4.10 3.74 10.49
C GLN A 603 4.24 4.46 9.15
N GLU A 604 3.63 3.92 8.09
CA GLU A 604 3.83 4.40 6.72
C GLU A 604 3.15 5.76 6.44
N ILE A 605 2.00 6.03 7.06
CA ILE A 605 1.22 7.25 6.82
C ILE A 605 1.47 8.28 7.91
N PHE A 606 1.30 7.88 9.18
CA PHE A 606 1.33 8.80 10.33
C PHE A 606 2.76 9.02 10.86
N ASN A 607 3.75 8.38 10.23
CA ASN A 607 5.17 8.48 10.56
C ASN A 607 5.47 8.09 12.01
N ALA A 608 4.80 7.05 12.53
CA ALA A 608 5.21 6.43 13.79
C ALA A 608 6.50 5.63 13.58
N ASP A 609 7.56 5.99 14.32
CA ASP A 609 8.84 5.28 14.28
C ASP A 609 8.66 3.82 14.74
N ILE A 610 7.82 3.61 15.76
CA ILE A 610 7.53 2.30 16.33
C ILE A 610 6.01 2.14 16.43
N SER A 611 5.45 1.12 15.78
CA SER A 611 4.06 0.73 15.96
C SER A 611 3.93 -0.61 16.65
N VAL A 612 2.99 -0.75 17.57
CA VAL A 612 2.62 -2.03 18.18
C VAL A 612 1.11 -2.23 18.14
N SER A 613 0.71 -3.50 18.18
CA SER A 613 -0.67 -3.88 18.42
C SER A 613 -1.11 -3.42 19.80
N ILE A 614 -2.32 -2.90 19.95
CA ILE A 614 -2.84 -2.43 21.25
C ILE A 614 -2.86 -3.56 22.30
N GLN A 615 -3.02 -4.82 21.87
CA GLN A 615 -2.92 -6.00 22.73
C GLN A 615 -1.51 -6.16 23.32
N GLN A 616 -0.47 -5.70 22.61
CA GLN A 616 0.93 -5.77 23.04
C GLN A 616 1.36 -4.55 23.84
N PHE A 617 0.54 -3.49 23.88
CA PHE A 617 0.86 -2.22 24.52
C PHE A 617 1.31 -2.35 25.99
N PRO A 618 0.65 -3.12 26.88
CA PRO A 618 1.12 -3.24 28.27
C PRO A 618 2.56 -3.74 28.37
N SER A 619 2.91 -4.74 27.57
CA SER A 619 4.27 -5.30 27.53
C SER A 619 5.30 -4.36 26.90
N HIS A 620 4.86 -3.51 25.96
CA HIS A 620 5.70 -2.50 25.32
C HIS A 620 5.98 -1.35 26.28
N LEU A 621 4.95 -0.85 26.95
CA LEU A 621 5.06 0.19 27.97
C LEU A 621 5.99 -0.25 29.11
N ASP A 622 5.82 -1.47 29.64
CA ASP A 622 6.70 -2.04 30.68
C ASP A 622 8.18 -2.06 30.26
N LYS A 623 8.50 -2.24 28.97
CA LYS A 623 9.88 -2.22 28.46
C LYS A 623 10.43 -0.79 28.39
N ILE A 624 9.62 0.14 27.92
CA ILE A 624 9.99 1.57 27.84
C ILE A 624 10.25 2.09 29.26
N LEU A 625 9.31 1.88 30.19
CA LEU A 625 9.37 2.42 31.55
C LEU A 625 10.63 2.05 32.33
N ARG A 626 11.26 0.89 32.05
CA ARG A 626 12.52 0.48 32.71
C ARG A 626 13.69 1.40 32.39
N ASN A 627 13.65 2.10 31.26
CA ASN A 627 14.74 2.92 30.76
C ASN A 627 14.55 4.41 31.05
N TYR A 628 13.40 4.85 31.56
CA TYR A 628 13.02 6.26 31.66
C TYR A 628 12.70 6.68 33.10
N THR A 629 13.07 7.91 33.46
CA THR A 629 12.98 8.43 34.84
C THR A 629 11.94 9.54 35.00
N ASP A 630 11.55 10.20 33.91
CA ASP A 630 10.53 11.25 33.90
C ASP A 630 9.38 10.84 32.97
N ILE A 631 8.18 10.73 33.53
CA ILE A 631 6.98 10.33 32.80
C ILE A 631 6.00 11.49 32.82
N TYR A 632 5.55 11.90 31.64
CA TYR A 632 4.53 12.92 31.47
C TYR A 632 3.20 12.25 31.13
N TYR A 633 2.27 12.29 32.07
CA TYR A 633 0.96 11.67 31.99
C TYR A 633 -0.02 12.37 32.93
N ASP A 634 -1.24 12.60 32.46
CA ASP A 634 -2.30 13.23 33.26
C ASP A 634 -3.10 12.18 34.05
N ILE A 635 -2.67 11.92 35.29
CA ILE A 635 -3.36 11.02 36.24
C ILE A 635 -4.77 11.52 36.51
N GLY A 636 -5.77 10.63 36.51
CA GLY A 636 -7.17 10.99 36.71
C GLY A 636 -7.81 11.71 35.52
N GLY A 637 -7.08 11.83 34.41
CA GLY A 637 -7.47 12.56 33.21
C GLY A 637 -7.35 14.08 33.35
N ALA A 638 -7.14 14.77 32.22
CA ALA A 638 -7.15 16.23 32.12
C ALA A 638 -8.46 16.89 32.62
N SER A 639 -9.52 16.10 32.87
CA SER A 639 -10.78 16.50 33.50
C SER A 639 -10.65 16.87 34.99
N SER A 640 -9.53 16.53 35.64
CA SER A 640 -9.29 16.93 37.05
C SER A 640 -8.54 18.26 37.19
N ALA A 641 -8.21 18.91 36.08
CA ALA A 641 -7.54 20.21 36.04
C ALA A 641 -8.48 21.39 35.69
N SER A 642 -9.78 21.15 35.52
CA SER A 642 -10.80 22.20 35.48
C SER A 642 -11.08 22.77 36.87
N GLY A 643 -10.15 23.58 37.35
CA GLY A 643 -10.38 24.46 38.49
C GLY A 643 -11.65 25.31 38.28
N LYS A 644 -12.61 25.14 39.20
CA LYS A 644 -13.80 25.97 39.46
C LYS A 644 -14.92 26.04 38.40
N SER A 645 -14.69 25.78 37.10
CA SER A 645 -15.79 25.84 36.10
C SER A 645 -16.57 24.54 35.94
N THR A 646 -15.95 23.36 36.10
CA THR A 646 -16.69 22.08 36.10
C THR A 646 -17.52 21.89 37.36
N ASN A 647 -17.15 22.56 38.46
CA ASN A 647 -17.89 22.52 39.71
C ASN A 647 -19.34 23.03 39.60
N PHE A 648 -19.72 23.81 38.58
CA PHE A 648 -21.11 24.29 38.46
C PHE A 648 -22.03 23.22 37.85
N PHE A 649 -21.66 22.66 36.68
CA PHE A 649 -22.45 21.61 36.01
C PHE A 649 -22.45 20.29 36.79
N GLU A 650 -21.31 19.93 37.38
CA GLU A 650 -21.11 18.70 38.15
C GLU A 650 -21.82 18.75 39.52
N LYS A 651 -22.01 19.94 40.10
CA LYS A 651 -22.85 20.13 41.32
C LYS A 651 -24.35 20.23 41.02
N MET A 652 -24.75 20.75 39.86
CA MET A 652 -26.17 20.88 39.51
C MET A 652 -26.82 19.56 39.07
N PHE A 653 -26.04 18.63 38.50
CA PHE A 653 -26.57 17.34 38.03
C PHE A 653 -25.75 16.13 38.51
N PRO A 654 -25.68 15.86 39.84
CA PRO A 654 -24.92 14.73 40.38
C PRO A 654 -25.45 13.36 39.92
N SER A 655 -26.71 13.29 39.50
CA SER A 655 -27.41 12.05 39.12
C SER A 655 -27.20 11.60 37.67
N ILE A 656 -26.52 12.40 36.82
CA ILE A 656 -26.37 12.10 35.37
C ILE A 656 -25.05 11.37 35.07
N ILE A 657 -24.01 11.48 35.91
CA ILE A 657 -22.64 11.02 35.58
C ILE A 657 -22.23 9.74 36.34
N SER A 658 -23.03 9.25 37.30
CA SER A 658 -22.58 8.21 38.23
C SER A 658 -22.75 6.75 37.77
N ASN A 659 -23.07 6.45 36.51
CA ASN A 659 -23.44 5.06 36.11
C ASN A 659 -22.88 4.62 34.76
N ASP A 660 -21.55 4.69 34.53
CA ASP A 660 -20.98 3.87 33.47
C ASP A 660 -19.67 3.19 33.85
N SER A 661 -19.81 2.26 34.79
CA SER A 661 -18.82 1.24 35.12
C SER A 661 -19.13 -0.08 34.42
N SER A 662 -19.45 -0.05 33.11
CA SER A 662 -19.69 -1.29 32.36
C SER A 662 -19.52 -1.16 30.84
N SER A 663 -18.29 -1.08 30.35
CA SER A 663 -18.00 -1.55 28.98
C SER A 663 -16.62 -2.20 28.86
N ASN A 664 -16.63 -3.40 28.28
CA ASN A 664 -15.57 -4.41 28.29
C ASN A 664 -14.57 -4.23 27.13
N ASN A 665 -13.66 -3.26 27.20
CA ASN A 665 -12.39 -3.33 26.45
C ASN A 665 -11.20 -2.99 27.37
N LYS A 666 -10.57 -4.05 27.87
CA LYS A 666 -9.60 -3.98 28.98
C LYS A 666 -8.23 -3.37 28.62
N LEU A 667 -7.91 -3.04 27.37
CA LEU A 667 -6.51 -2.80 26.96
C LEU A 667 -6.11 -1.31 26.82
N THR A 668 -7.06 -0.43 26.57
CA THR A 668 -6.86 1.04 26.41
C THR A 668 -7.28 1.84 27.63
N ASN A 669 -7.89 1.16 28.62
CA ASN A 669 -8.36 1.79 29.83
C ASN A 669 -7.21 2.49 30.56
N ARG A 670 -7.38 3.79 30.80
CA ARG A 670 -6.50 4.61 31.65
C ARG A 670 -6.16 3.90 32.96
N ALA A 671 -7.11 3.17 33.55
CA ALA A 671 -6.92 2.35 34.74
C ALA A 671 -5.74 1.36 34.62
N ASN A 672 -5.55 0.71 33.46
CA ASN A 672 -4.41 -0.20 33.25
C ASN A 672 -3.10 0.55 33.08
N ILE A 673 -3.11 1.70 32.39
CA ILE A 673 -1.91 2.55 32.25
C ILE A 673 -1.48 3.02 33.64
N GLU A 674 -2.42 3.56 34.42
CA GLU A 674 -2.19 3.98 35.80
C GLU A 674 -1.76 2.83 36.70
N GLU A 675 -2.30 1.61 36.54
CA GLU A 675 -1.84 0.43 37.26
C GLU A 675 -0.38 0.08 36.93
N ILE A 676 -0.02 0.08 35.64
CA ILE A 676 1.36 -0.14 35.18
C ILE A 676 2.29 0.93 35.75
N LEU A 677 1.89 2.21 35.68
CA LEU A 677 2.64 3.33 36.24
C LEU A 677 2.79 3.20 37.76
N ARG A 678 1.75 2.81 38.49
CA ARG A 678 1.80 2.59 39.95
C ARG A 678 2.71 1.43 40.33
N LYS A 679 2.66 0.31 39.60
CA LYS A 679 3.56 -0.85 39.82
C LYS A 679 5.02 -0.44 39.69
N HIS A 680 5.30 0.43 38.72
CA HIS A 680 6.63 0.90 38.44
C HIS A 680 7.04 2.07 39.38
N SER A 681 6.09 2.82 39.97
CA SER A 681 6.37 4.05 40.77
C SER A 681 7.35 3.85 41.94
N ASN A 682 7.39 2.63 42.51
CA ASN A 682 8.35 2.25 43.55
C ASN A 682 9.83 2.21 43.06
N GLN A 683 10.07 2.37 41.76
CA GLN A 683 11.39 2.39 41.13
C GLN A 683 11.99 3.81 40.97
N GLY A 684 11.31 4.85 41.50
CA GLY A 684 11.88 6.18 41.67
C GLY A 684 11.77 7.13 40.46
N PHE A 685 10.88 6.88 39.50
CA PHE A 685 10.56 7.88 38.46
C PHE A 685 9.48 8.86 38.91
N SER A 686 9.51 10.06 38.35
CA SER A 686 8.51 11.11 38.63
C SER A 686 7.41 11.11 37.56
N ILE A 687 6.15 11.21 37.98
CA ILE A 687 5.01 11.42 37.08
C ILE A 687 4.63 12.90 37.14
N LYS A 688 4.61 13.56 35.99
CA LYS A 688 4.35 15.00 35.83
C LYS A 688 3.15 15.21 34.89
N PRO A 689 2.34 16.26 35.12
CA PRO A 689 1.22 16.57 34.23
C PRO A 689 1.72 16.99 32.85
N LEU A 690 1.05 16.48 31.81
CA LEU A 690 1.35 16.74 30.41
C LEU A 690 0.45 17.85 29.84
N ALA A 691 -0.81 17.92 30.30
CA ALA A 691 -1.83 18.81 29.76
C ALA A 691 -1.38 20.28 29.69
N SER A 692 -0.69 20.80 30.71
CA SER A 692 -0.23 22.20 30.73
C SER A 692 0.81 22.49 29.63
N ILE A 693 1.68 21.54 29.32
CA ILE A 693 2.69 21.70 28.26
C ILE A 693 1.99 21.74 26.90
N ILE A 694 1.07 20.79 26.64
CA ILE A 694 0.34 20.72 25.38
C ILE A 694 -0.61 21.91 25.20
N THR A 695 -1.27 22.35 26.27
CA THR A 695 -2.09 23.58 26.30
C THR A 695 -1.28 24.75 25.75
N ASN A 696 -0.05 24.96 26.22
CA ASN A 696 0.79 26.06 25.75
C ASN A 696 1.20 25.96 24.27
N LEU A 697 1.20 24.75 23.70
CA LEU A 697 1.44 24.53 22.27
C LEU A 697 0.17 24.80 21.45
N ARG A 698 -0.99 24.29 21.89
CA ARG A 698 -2.29 24.42 21.20
C ARG A 698 -2.89 25.81 21.24
N VAL A 699 -2.60 26.61 22.27
CA VAL A 699 -3.11 27.99 22.39
C VAL A 699 -2.71 28.84 21.19
N ILE A 700 -1.52 28.61 20.62
CA ILE A 700 -0.99 29.38 19.49
C ILE A 700 -1.15 28.58 18.20
N LYS A 701 -2.05 29.04 17.33
CA LYS A 701 -2.39 28.37 16.08
C LYS A 701 -1.34 28.67 15.01
N SER A 702 -1.00 27.64 14.24
CA SER A 702 -0.24 27.75 13.00
C SER A 702 -1.06 28.43 11.90
N ASN A 703 -0.40 28.84 10.82
CA ASN A 703 -1.11 29.37 9.65
C ASN A 703 -2.06 28.35 9.02
N SER A 704 -1.76 27.04 9.11
CA SER A 704 -2.61 25.98 8.59
C SER A 704 -3.87 25.83 9.46
N GLU A 705 -3.71 25.87 10.78
CA GLU A 705 -4.81 25.85 11.75
C GLU A 705 -5.73 27.06 11.56
N LEU A 706 -5.17 28.27 11.45
CA LEU A 706 -5.94 29.49 11.22
C LEU A 706 -6.73 29.46 9.91
N LYS A 707 -6.17 28.90 8.83
CA LYS A 707 -6.89 28.75 7.56
C LYS A 707 -8.08 27.80 7.68
N LEU A 708 -7.91 26.70 8.41
CA LEU A 708 -8.96 25.72 8.61
C LEU A 708 -10.08 26.27 9.50
N MET A 709 -9.73 26.94 10.59
CA MET A 709 -10.69 27.66 11.44
C MET A 709 -11.42 28.77 10.66
N ARG A 710 -10.70 29.52 9.80
CA ARG A 710 -11.32 30.52 8.93
C ARG A 710 -12.35 29.90 7.99
N LEU A 711 -12.04 28.73 7.43
CA LEU A 711 -12.95 28.01 6.54
C LEU A 711 -14.18 27.49 7.30
N ALA A 712 -14.01 26.92 8.50
CA ALA A 712 -15.12 26.53 9.37
C ALA A 712 -16.03 27.72 9.71
N GLY A 713 -15.43 28.87 10.06
CA GLY A 713 -16.16 30.11 10.34
C GLY A 713 -16.87 30.70 9.13
N LYS A 714 -16.26 30.63 7.93
CA LYS A 714 -16.88 31.03 6.66
C LYS A 714 -18.11 30.19 6.34
N ILE A 715 -18.00 28.85 6.40
CA ILE A 715 -19.10 27.92 6.15
C ILE A 715 -20.24 28.19 7.15
N SER A 716 -19.89 28.28 8.43
CA SER A 716 -20.86 28.54 9.50
C SER A 716 -21.57 29.89 9.31
N GLY A 717 -20.82 30.95 8.99
CA GLY A 717 -21.41 32.28 8.79
C GLY A 717 -22.32 32.40 7.57
N HIS A 718 -22.00 31.70 6.48
CA HIS A 718 -22.93 31.60 5.35
C HIS A 718 -24.23 30.87 5.70
N ALA A 719 -24.18 29.85 6.56
CA ALA A 719 -25.38 29.16 7.03
C ALA A 719 -26.30 30.09 7.83
N TYR A 720 -25.75 31.01 8.65
CA TYR A 720 -26.55 32.06 9.31
C TYR A 720 -27.23 32.99 8.32
N ASN A 721 -26.51 33.46 7.31
CA ASN A 721 -27.11 34.33 6.30
C ASN A 721 -28.26 33.65 5.55
N GLU A 722 -28.11 32.36 5.22
CA GLU A 722 -29.20 31.59 4.63
C GLU A 722 -30.36 31.34 5.60
N ALA A 723 -30.10 31.29 6.91
CA ALA A 723 -31.13 31.22 7.93
C ALA A 723 -31.92 32.54 8.01
N TYR A 724 -31.25 33.70 7.95
CA TYR A 724 -31.93 35.01 7.92
C TYR A 724 -32.88 35.14 6.74
N ALA A 725 -32.50 34.62 5.58
CA ALA A 725 -33.29 34.65 4.36
C ALA A 725 -34.53 33.74 4.37
N LYS A 726 -34.77 32.98 5.46
CA LYS A 726 -35.86 32.00 5.56
C LYS A 726 -36.70 32.23 6.81
N LYS A 727 -37.99 32.00 6.68
CA LYS A 727 -38.92 31.99 7.83
C LYS A 727 -39.03 30.59 8.40
N PHE A 728 -38.73 30.47 9.69
CA PHE A 728 -38.89 29.22 10.44
C PHE A 728 -40.10 29.33 11.37
N LYS A 729 -40.79 28.20 11.58
CA LYS A 729 -41.95 28.13 12.49
C LYS A 729 -41.58 27.66 13.89
N SER A 730 -40.44 26.99 14.04
CA SER A 730 -40.01 26.37 15.29
C SER A 730 -38.49 26.37 15.44
N GLU A 731 -38.04 26.33 16.67
CA GLU A 731 -36.63 26.22 17.06
C GLU A 731 -35.99 24.97 16.46
N LYS A 732 -36.69 23.83 16.52
CA LYS A 732 -36.24 22.57 15.92
C LYS A 732 -36.01 22.66 14.40
N GLY A 733 -36.88 23.39 13.71
CA GLY A 733 -36.76 23.59 12.26
C GLY A 733 -35.52 24.39 11.90
N LEU A 734 -35.20 25.41 12.68
CA LEU A 734 -34.00 26.23 12.50
C LEU A 734 -32.72 25.47 12.90
N HIS A 735 -32.74 24.74 14.02
CA HIS A 735 -31.65 23.86 14.45
C HIS A 735 -31.25 22.90 13.34
N SER A 736 -32.21 22.10 12.86
CA SER A 736 -31.94 21.08 11.82
C SER A 736 -31.49 21.68 10.49
N PHE A 737 -31.96 22.89 10.16
CA PHE A 737 -31.50 23.62 8.99
C PHE A 737 -30.02 24.02 9.10
N LEU A 738 -29.59 24.57 10.24
CA LEU A 738 -28.21 24.98 10.45
C LEU A 738 -27.25 23.78 10.41
N GLU A 739 -27.58 22.69 11.11
CA GLU A 739 -26.77 21.48 11.07
C GLU A 739 -26.62 20.94 9.64
N TYR A 740 -27.72 20.91 8.89
CA TYR A 740 -27.68 20.54 7.47
C TYR A 740 -26.74 21.44 6.67
N ARG A 741 -26.79 22.76 6.86
CA ARG A 741 -25.95 23.70 6.10
C ARG A 741 -24.48 23.67 6.51
N PHE A 742 -24.16 23.39 7.77
CA PHE A 742 -22.78 23.17 8.18
C PHE A 742 -22.20 21.94 7.47
N ILE A 743 -22.92 20.81 7.53
CA ILE A 743 -22.45 19.55 6.94
C ILE A 743 -22.40 19.63 5.42
N SER A 744 -23.47 20.10 4.78
CA SER A 744 -23.53 20.21 3.32
C SER A 744 -22.62 21.31 2.77
N GLY A 745 -22.25 22.30 3.60
CA GLY A 745 -21.23 23.29 3.32
C GLY A 745 -19.79 22.78 3.45
N GLY A 746 -19.59 21.56 3.96
CA GLY A 746 -18.30 20.89 4.00
C GLY A 746 -17.72 20.66 5.40
N CYS A 747 -18.37 21.12 6.47
CA CYS A 747 -17.97 20.78 7.84
C CYS A 747 -18.25 19.28 8.13
N ASP A 748 -17.49 18.69 9.05
CA ASP A 748 -17.63 17.28 9.41
C ASP A 748 -18.88 17.01 10.26
N LYS A 749 -19.26 17.99 11.10
CA LYS A 749 -20.39 17.96 12.05
C LYS A 749 -20.60 19.33 12.71
N SER A 750 -21.61 19.47 13.57
CA SER A 750 -21.75 20.58 14.52
C SER A 750 -20.60 20.55 15.55
N ALA A 751 -20.03 21.72 15.87
CA ALA A 751 -18.93 21.84 16.84
C ALA A 751 -19.36 21.56 18.28
N TYR A 752 -20.59 21.95 18.61
CA TYR A 752 -21.27 21.74 19.88
C TYR A 752 -22.77 21.59 19.62
N PHE A 753 -23.53 21.26 20.65
CA PHE A 753 -24.98 21.15 20.53
C PHE A 753 -25.58 22.55 20.40
N PRO A 754 -26.28 22.89 19.29
CA PRO A 754 -26.78 24.24 19.06
C PRO A 754 -27.75 24.73 20.14
N VAL A 755 -27.68 26.01 20.48
CA VAL A 755 -28.74 26.75 21.18
C VAL A 755 -29.60 27.43 20.12
N VAL A 756 -30.91 27.20 20.14
CA VAL A 756 -31.88 27.91 19.29
C VAL A 756 -33.04 28.32 20.18
N ALA A 757 -32.97 29.54 20.70
CA ALA A 757 -33.83 30.01 21.78
C ALA A 757 -34.71 31.19 21.33
N GLY A 758 -36.01 30.94 21.16
CA GLY A 758 -37.00 31.96 20.78
C GLY A 758 -37.54 32.74 21.98
N GLY A 759 -37.66 34.06 21.84
CA GLY A 759 -38.23 34.95 22.84
C GLY A 759 -37.57 34.79 24.22
N SER A 760 -38.38 34.55 25.25
CA SER A 760 -37.91 34.40 26.63
C SER A 760 -36.97 33.21 26.87
N HIS A 761 -36.91 32.23 25.95
CA HIS A 761 -35.95 31.13 26.06
C HIS A 761 -34.51 31.62 25.95
N ALA A 762 -34.27 32.74 25.27
CA ALA A 762 -32.94 33.34 25.16
C ALA A 762 -32.34 33.72 26.53
N LEU A 763 -33.17 33.89 27.57
CA LEU A 763 -32.71 34.11 28.95
C LEU A 763 -32.04 32.87 29.57
N CYS A 764 -32.24 31.68 29.01
CA CYS A 764 -31.57 30.45 29.43
C CYS A 764 -30.30 30.24 28.60
N ILE A 765 -29.14 30.55 29.19
CA ILE A 765 -27.83 30.59 28.50
C ILE A 765 -27.49 29.26 27.81
N HIS A 766 -27.80 28.12 28.44
CA HIS A 766 -27.57 26.78 27.89
C HIS A 766 -28.88 26.10 27.41
N TYR A 767 -29.75 26.87 26.75
CA TYR A 767 -30.99 26.34 26.19
C TYR A 767 -30.71 25.42 24.99
N VAL A 768 -30.83 24.11 25.19
CA VAL A 768 -30.56 23.11 24.14
C VAL A 768 -31.77 22.23 23.82
N ARG A 769 -32.95 22.54 24.37
CA ARG A 769 -34.18 21.78 24.09
C ARG A 769 -34.64 21.98 22.65
N ASN A 770 -34.60 23.22 22.19
CA ASN A 770 -34.84 23.62 20.80
C ASN A 770 -36.13 23.02 20.22
N ASP A 771 -37.21 23.03 21.00
CA ASP A 771 -38.44 22.31 20.71
C ASP A 771 -39.71 23.16 20.70
N ASP A 772 -39.60 24.48 20.89
CA ASP A 772 -40.77 25.38 20.90
C ASP A 772 -41.01 26.06 19.54
N LEU A 773 -42.18 26.69 19.43
CA LEU A 773 -42.64 27.48 18.31
C LEU A 773 -42.18 28.93 18.43
N PHE A 774 -41.82 29.53 17.29
CA PHE A 774 -41.55 30.96 17.24
C PHE A 774 -42.85 31.76 17.22
N LYS A 775 -42.86 32.88 17.97
CA LYS A 775 -43.96 33.86 17.95
C LYS A 775 -43.57 35.07 17.13
N ASP A 776 -44.56 35.70 16.50
CA ASP A 776 -44.34 36.95 15.79
C ASP A 776 -43.95 38.06 16.77
N GLY A 777 -43.01 38.91 16.35
CA GLY A 777 -42.43 39.97 17.19
C GLY A 777 -41.33 39.51 18.15
N ASP A 778 -41.12 38.21 18.39
CA ASP A 778 -39.99 37.73 19.20
C ASP A 778 -38.68 37.77 18.39
N MET A 779 -37.56 37.84 19.11
CA MET A 779 -36.23 37.51 18.57
C MET A 779 -35.89 36.05 18.82
N VAL A 780 -34.94 35.52 18.04
CA VAL A 780 -34.31 34.23 18.28
C VAL A 780 -32.82 34.44 18.52
N LEU A 781 -32.31 33.88 19.61
CA LEU A 781 -30.87 33.76 19.87
C LEU A 781 -30.42 32.39 19.39
N VAL A 782 -29.47 32.36 18.46
CA VAL A 782 -28.88 31.12 17.96
C VAL A 782 -27.39 31.12 18.14
N ASP A 783 -26.91 30.11 18.86
CA ASP A 783 -25.50 29.82 19.07
C ASP A 783 -25.20 28.43 18.53
N ALA A 784 -24.52 28.39 17.37
CA ALA A 784 -24.29 27.20 16.59
C ALA A 784 -23.15 27.40 15.58
N ALA A 785 -22.27 26.42 15.43
CA ALA A 785 -21.25 26.44 14.40
C ALA A 785 -20.81 25.03 13.98
N GLY A 786 -20.12 24.94 12.84
CA GLY A 786 -19.55 23.71 12.32
C GLY A 786 -18.13 23.42 12.84
N ASN A 787 -17.74 22.14 12.77
CA ASN A 787 -16.38 21.66 13.00
C ASN A 787 -15.80 21.11 11.69
N LEU A 788 -14.57 21.48 11.36
CA LEU A 788 -13.88 21.02 10.15
C LEU A 788 -12.45 20.57 10.47
N GLY A 789 -12.12 19.33 10.12
CA GLY A 789 -10.81 18.73 10.38
C GLY A 789 -10.45 18.74 11.87
N GLY A 790 -11.46 18.65 12.73
CA GLY A 790 -11.34 18.72 14.19
C GLY A 790 -11.39 20.13 14.78
N TYR A 791 -11.26 21.21 14.00
CA TYR A 791 -11.29 22.58 14.53
C TYR A 791 -12.71 23.15 14.52
N CYS A 792 -13.08 23.79 15.62
CA CYS A 792 -14.39 24.41 15.81
C CYS A 792 -14.38 25.87 15.33
N ALA A 793 -15.50 26.29 14.76
CA ALA A 793 -15.94 27.69 14.82
C ALA A 793 -16.92 27.86 15.99
N ASP A 794 -17.21 29.10 16.37
CA ASP A 794 -18.18 29.47 17.39
C ASP A 794 -18.92 30.76 17.00
N ILE A 795 -20.25 30.70 16.89
CA ILE A 795 -21.03 31.85 16.41
C ILE A 795 -22.34 31.92 17.18
N SER A 796 -22.58 33.08 17.78
CA SER A 796 -23.87 33.50 18.31
C SER A 796 -24.40 34.69 17.53
N ARG A 797 -25.67 34.62 17.12
CA ARG A 797 -26.42 35.72 16.51
C ARG A 797 -27.81 35.78 17.09
N THR A 798 -28.34 36.99 17.22
CA THR A 798 -29.73 37.23 17.60
C THR A 798 -30.41 38.07 16.53
N TRP A 799 -31.62 37.69 16.12
CA TRP A 799 -32.38 38.42 15.11
C TRP A 799 -33.89 38.25 15.30
N PRO A 800 -34.72 39.19 14.82
CA PRO A 800 -36.17 39.09 14.88
C PRO A 800 -36.68 37.94 13.99
N VAL A 801 -37.60 37.13 14.52
CA VAL A 801 -38.20 35.98 13.80
C VAL A 801 -38.90 36.43 12.53
N ASN A 802 -39.52 37.60 12.55
CA ASN A 802 -40.26 38.16 11.42
C ASN A 802 -39.37 38.89 10.39
N GLY A 803 -38.10 39.12 10.72
CA GLY A 803 -37.09 39.74 9.87
C GLY A 803 -36.93 41.26 10.03
N GLU A 804 -37.65 41.90 10.95
CA GLU A 804 -37.57 43.36 11.18
C GLU A 804 -37.45 43.66 12.68
N PHE A 805 -36.48 44.50 13.06
CA PHE A 805 -36.25 44.84 14.45
C PHE A 805 -37.28 45.87 14.91
N SER A 806 -37.90 45.64 16.07
CA SER A 806 -38.69 46.68 16.74
C SER A 806 -37.77 47.78 17.31
N PRO A 807 -38.30 48.97 17.68
CA PRO A 807 -37.48 50.02 18.30
C PRO A 807 -36.72 49.56 19.55
N ALA A 808 -37.39 48.86 20.46
CA ALA A 808 -36.75 48.34 21.68
C ALA A 808 -35.70 47.26 21.38
N GLN A 809 -35.96 46.39 20.38
CA GLN A 809 -34.96 45.40 19.94
C GLN A 809 -33.74 46.07 19.32
N THR A 810 -33.96 47.11 18.51
CA THR A 810 -32.90 47.90 17.86
C THR A 810 -31.99 48.54 18.90
N GLU A 811 -32.56 49.23 19.88
CA GLU A 811 -31.78 49.92 20.93
C GLU A 811 -30.92 48.96 21.75
N LEU A 812 -31.51 47.85 22.22
CA LEU A 812 -30.78 46.86 23.01
C LEU A 812 -29.71 46.11 22.18
N TYR A 813 -30.01 45.81 20.92
CA TYR A 813 -29.10 45.13 20.01
C TYR A 813 -27.90 46.02 19.64
N GLU A 814 -28.12 47.28 19.27
CA GLU A 814 -27.05 48.24 18.95
C GLU A 814 -26.16 48.53 20.17
N ALA A 815 -26.75 48.64 21.37
CA ALA A 815 -25.98 48.77 22.60
C ALA A 815 -24.99 47.61 22.77
N LEU A 816 -25.44 46.37 22.57
CA LEU A 816 -24.58 45.19 22.66
C LEU A 816 -23.56 45.11 21.51
N LEU A 817 -23.98 45.43 20.28
CA LEU A 817 -23.12 45.42 19.11
C LEU A 817 -21.98 46.45 19.20
N SER A 818 -22.26 47.64 19.76
CA SER A 818 -21.25 48.67 20.06
C SER A 818 -20.13 48.11 20.97
N VAL A 819 -20.52 47.42 22.06
CA VAL A 819 -19.59 46.75 22.98
C VAL A 819 -18.77 45.70 22.23
N GLN A 820 -19.41 44.83 21.48
CA GLN A 820 -18.75 43.74 20.74
C GLN A 820 -17.70 44.28 19.77
N ARG A 821 -18.06 45.28 18.96
CA ARG A 821 -17.15 45.93 18.01
C ARG A 821 -15.97 46.58 18.73
N ARG A 822 -16.21 47.18 19.90
CA ARG A 822 -15.13 47.78 20.68
C ARG A 822 -14.17 46.73 21.20
N ILE A 823 -14.66 45.63 21.78
CA ILE A 823 -13.82 44.55 22.31
C ILE A 823 -13.01 43.86 21.21
N ILE A 824 -13.59 43.59 20.05
CA ILE A 824 -12.86 43.00 18.91
C ILE A 824 -11.64 43.86 18.52
N ARG A 825 -11.77 45.19 18.55
CA ARG A 825 -10.64 46.10 18.25
C ARG A 825 -9.51 46.03 19.28
N GLU A 826 -9.82 45.61 20.50
CA GLU A 826 -8.85 45.46 21.59
C GLU A 826 -8.14 44.09 21.57
N CYS A 827 -8.55 43.15 20.71
CA CYS A 827 -7.94 41.83 20.54
C CYS A 827 -6.63 41.87 19.71
N GLN A 828 -5.65 42.65 20.16
CA GLN A 828 -4.36 42.86 19.51
C GLN A 828 -3.21 42.75 20.52
N VAL A 829 -2.05 42.24 20.09
CA VAL A 829 -0.89 42.07 20.99
C VAL A 829 -0.39 43.43 21.51
N ASN A 830 -0.35 44.46 20.66
CA ASN A 830 0.14 45.79 21.01
C ASN A 830 -0.67 46.51 22.12
N LYS A 831 -1.90 46.07 22.38
CA LYS A 831 -2.75 46.58 23.48
C LYS A 831 -2.40 45.96 24.82
N GLY A 832 -1.75 44.80 24.83
CA GLY A 832 -1.33 44.11 26.06
C GLY A 832 -2.47 43.60 26.93
N ASN A 833 -3.69 43.50 26.39
CA ASN A 833 -4.87 43.03 27.11
C ASN A 833 -4.85 41.50 27.28
N SER A 834 -5.35 41.04 28.43
CA SER A 834 -5.75 39.64 28.65
C SER A 834 -7.25 39.47 28.42
N LEU A 835 -7.73 38.22 28.36
CA LEU A 835 -9.16 37.94 28.24
C LEU A 835 -9.95 38.45 29.47
N ASN A 836 -9.30 38.50 30.64
CA ASN A 836 -9.88 39.10 31.85
C ASN A 836 -9.99 40.63 31.76
N ASP A 837 -9.01 41.30 31.17
CA ASP A 837 -9.08 42.75 30.96
C ASP A 837 -10.19 43.10 29.97
N LEU A 838 -10.33 42.30 28.90
CA LEU A 838 -11.41 42.43 27.93
C LEU A 838 -12.80 42.19 28.57
N HIS A 839 -12.91 41.26 29.52
CA HIS A 839 -14.17 41.00 30.23
C HIS A 839 -14.57 42.19 31.12
N ASN A 840 -13.63 42.72 31.89
CA ASN A 840 -13.90 43.89 32.73
C ASN A 840 -14.31 45.09 31.86
N LEU A 841 -13.59 45.31 30.76
CA LEU A 841 -13.90 46.38 29.81
C LEU A 841 -15.28 46.18 29.17
N SER A 842 -15.67 44.95 28.83
CA SER A 842 -16.99 44.69 28.22
C SER A 842 -18.14 44.96 29.19
N VAL A 843 -17.97 44.63 30.47
CA VAL A 843 -18.94 44.97 31.52
C VAL A 843 -19.09 46.48 31.66
N ASP A 844 -17.98 47.23 31.72
CA ASP A 844 -18.02 48.68 31.88
C ASP A 844 -18.66 49.38 30.68
N LEU A 845 -18.31 48.95 29.46
CA LEU A 845 -18.91 49.45 28.23
C LEU A 845 -20.40 49.12 28.15
N LEU A 846 -20.81 47.88 28.47
CA LEU A 846 -22.22 47.50 28.45
C LEU A 846 -23.02 48.29 29.50
N THR A 847 -22.43 48.55 30.66
CA THR A 847 -23.06 49.40 31.69
C THR A 847 -23.32 50.81 31.17
N LEU A 848 -22.36 51.39 30.44
CA LEU A 848 -22.52 52.71 29.81
C LEU A 848 -23.63 52.68 28.74
N GLU A 849 -23.61 51.70 27.85
CA GLU A 849 -24.59 51.63 26.74
C GLU A 849 -26.01 51.36 27.25
N LEU A 850 -26.18 50.52 28.28
CA LEU A 850 -27.48 50.28 28.90
C LEU A 850 -28.04 51.54 29.58
N ARG A 851 -27.19 52.35 30.22
CA ARG A 851 -27.61 53.65 30.79
C ARG A 851 -28.09 54.61 29.70
N ASN A 852 -27.44 54.61 28.53
CA ASN A 852 -27.82 55.47 27.40
C ASN A 852 -29.23 55.16 26.87
N ILE A 853 -29.70 53.91 27.00
CA ILE A 853 -31.01 53.45 26.53
C ILE A 853 -32.04 53.31 27.67
N GLY A 854 -31.83 53.93 28.83
CA GLY A 854 -32.84 54.07 29.88
C GLY A 854 -32.72 53.13 31.09
N PHE A 855 -31.64 52.35 31.22
CA PHE A 855 -31.33 51.64 32.48
C PHE A 855 -30.69 52.61 33.48
N ASN A 856 -31.53 53.43 34.12
CA ASN A 856 -31.09 54.47 35.06
C ASN A 856 -30.39 53.88 36.30
N ASP A 857 -29.36 54.59 36.80
CA ASP A 857 -28.58 54.26 38.01
C ASP A 857 -27.88 52.88 38.03
N LEU A 858 -27.87 52.15 36.91
CA LEU A 858 -27.33 50.81 36.76
C LEU A 858 -25.84 50.73 37.13
N GLN A 859 -25.43 49.85 38.04
CA GLN A 859 -24.02 49.65 38.40
C GLN A 859 -23.38 48.46 37.67
N SER A 860 -22.06 48.49 37.44
CA SER A 860 -21.34 47.40 36.74
C SER A 860 -21.53 46.03 37.40
N TRP A 861 -21.62 45.96 38.73
CA TRP A 861 -21.85 44.70 39.44
C TRP A 861 -23.27 44.13 39.21
N GLU A 862 -24.26 44.98 38.95
CA GLU A 862 -25.62 44.55 38.60
C GLU A 862 -25.64 43.99 37.18
N VAL A 863 -24.90 44.62 36.26
CA VAL A 863 -24.68 44.10 34.91
C VAL A 863 -24.05 42.72 34.99
N SER A 864 -22.88 42.57 35.62
CA SER A 864 -22.19 41.27 35.71
C SER A 864 -23.00 40.19 36.42
N LYS A 865 -23.90 40.56 37.35
CA LYS A 865 -24.64 39.59 38.15
C LYS A 865 -25.97 39.17 37.52
N TYR A 866 -26.70 40.11 36.92
CA TYR A 866 -28.09 39.90 36.50
C TYR A 866 -28.30 39.97 34.99
N LEU A 867 -27.58 40.84 34.29
CA LEU A 867 -27.82 41.10 32.86
C LEU A 867 -26.80 40.43 31.95
N TYR A 868 -25.55 40.29 32.39
CA TYR A 868 -24.44 39.71 31.64
C TYR A 868 -23.65 38.72 32.52
N PRO A 869 -24.22 37.52 32.80
CA PRO A 869 -23.72 36.58 33.81
C PRO A 869 -22.67 35.58 33.29
N HIS A 870 -22.14 35.77 32.08
CA HIS A 870 -21.09 34.92 31.50
C HIS A 870 -19.86 35.75 31.11
N TYR A 871 -18.81 35.06 30.65
CA TYR A 871 -17.54 35.72 30.29
C TYR A 871 -17.60 36.34 28.90
N ILE A 872 -16.63 37.18 28.55
CA ILE A 872 -16.53 37.80 27.21
C ILE A 872 -16.09 36.83 26.12
N GLY A 873 -15.56 35.68 26.50
CA GLY A 873 -15.11 34.67 25.56
C GLY A 873 -14.23 33.61 26.20
N HIS A 874 -13.63 32.80 25.35
CA HIS A 874 -12.68 31.74 25.69
C HIS A 874 -11.70 31.52 24.53
N ASN A 875 -10.66 30.72 24.74
CA ASN A 875 -9.85 30.26 23.60
C ASN A 875 -10.69 29.29 22.75
N LEU A 876 -10.43 29.26 21.45
CA LEU A 876 -11.09 28.38 20.49
C LEU A 876 -10.06 27.61 19.66
N GLY A 877 -10.36 26.37 19.28
CA GLY A 877 -9.48 25.53 18.47
C GLY A 877 -10.06 24.14 18.22
N LEU A 878 -9.30 23.09 18.59
CA LEU A 878 -9.77 21.69 18.47
C LEU A 878 -10.92 21.35 19.43
N ASP A 879 -11.05 22.11 20.51
CA ASP A 879 -12.20 22.13 21.40
C ASP A 879 -12.85 23.51 21.30
N VAL A 880 -14.16 23.60 21.59
CA VAL A 880 -14.91 24.87 21.62
C VAL A 880 -14.35 25.79 22.71
N HIS A 881 -14.41 25.32 23.96
CA HIS A 881 -13.67 25.90 25.08
C HIS A 881 -12.24 25.34 25.10
N ASP A 882 -11.41 25.78 24.16
CA ASP A 882 -10.06 25.28 23.97
C ASP A 882 -9.14 25.62 25.15
N CYS A 883 -8.18 24.73 25.44
CA CYS A 883 -7.07 25.01 26.35
C CYS A 883 -7.47 25.66 27.70
N PRO A 884 -8.40 25.06 28.48
CA PRO A 884 -8.98 25.68 29.68
C PRO A 884 -7.95 25.94 30.80
N LEU A 885 -6.78 25.31 30.75
CA LEU A 885 -5.67 25.52 31.68
C LEU A 885 -4.86 26.78 31.39
N TYR A 886 -5.04 27.39 30.22
CA TYR A 886 -4.37 28.63 29.88
C TYR A 886 -5.02 29.78 30.66
N SER A 887 -4.19 30.57 31.36
CA SER A 887 -4.68 31.65 32.22
C SER A 887 -5.44 32.71 31.42
N ARG A 888 -6.65 33.04 31.86
CA ARG A 888 -7.44 34.15 31.30
C ARG A 888 -6.82 35.52 31.58
N SER A 889 -5.91 35.61 32.55
CA SER A 889 -5.12 36.81 32.86
C SER A 889 -3.80 36.87 32.09
N ALA A 890 -3.46 35.84 31.30
CA ALA A 890 -2.32 35.93 30.41
C ALA A 890 -2.64 36.89 29.24
N GLN A 891 -1.65 37.70 28.87
CA GLN A 891 -1.78 38.59 27.72
C GLN A 891 -2.03 37.78 26.44
N LEU A 892 -2.88 38.33 25.57
CA LEU A 892 -3.15 37.76 24.26
C LEU A 892 -1.86 37.71 23.44
N ARG A 893 -1.65 36.60 22.73
CA ARG A 893 -0.46 36.38 21.90
C ARG A 893 -0.84 36.22 20.44
N LYS A 894 0.05 36.61 19.53
CA LYS A 894 -0.11 36.40 18.08
C LYS A 894 -0.41 34.93 17.78
N GLY A 895 -1.43 34.68 16.98
CA GLY A 895 -1.88 33.33 16.60
C GLY A 895 -2.80 32.67 17.63
N GLN A 896 -3.08 33.32 18.77
CA GLN A 896 -4.16 32.89 19.65
C GLN A 896 -5.52 33.18 18.99
N VAL A 897 -6.49 32.28 19.15
CA VAL A 897 -7.87 32.49 18.70
C VAL A 897 -8.77 32.50 19.91
N VAL A 898 -9.58 33.54 20.04
CA VAL A 898 -10.55 33.71 21.14
C VAL A 898 -11.92 34.08 20.59
N THR A 899 -12.98 33.70 21.27
CA THR A 899 -14.33 34.22 21.03
C THR A 899 -14.49 35.61 21.64
N VAL A 900 -15.36 36.44 21.06
CA VAL A 900 -15.82 37.71 21.63
C VAL A 900 -17.34 37.73 21.60
N GLU A 901 -17.94 37.38 22.74
CA GLU A 901 -19.35 37.05 22.91
C GLU A 901 -20.02 37.84 24.04
N PRO A 902 -20.12 39.19 23.98
CA PRO A 902 -20.94 39.90 24.95
C PRO A 902 -22.41 39.47 24.81
N GLY A 903 -23.11 39.39 25.94
CA GLY A 903 -24.53 39.07 25.98
C GLY A 903 -25.28 39.95 26.98
N VAL A 904 -26.55 40.23 26.70
CA VAL A 904 -27.48 40.89 27.62
C VAL A 904 -28.77 40.10 27.70
N TYR A 905 -29.15 39.70 28.92
CA TYR A 905 -30.33 38.90 29.23
C TYR A 905 -31.14 39.67 30.25
N VAL A 906 -32.22 40.30 29.84
CA VAL A 906 -33.05 41.14 30.70
C VAL A 906 -34.14 40.29 31.33
N PRO A 907 -34.07 39.98 32.65
CA PRO A 907 -35.11 39.21 33.33
C PRO A 907 -36.49 39.85 33.18
N ASN A 908 -37.52 39.01 33.18
CA ASN A 908 -38.90 39.49 33.15
C ASN A 908 -39.38 39.89 34.56
N ASP A 909 -38.79 40.94 35.12
CA ASP A 909 -39.19 41.51 36.41
C ASP A 909 -39.16 43.05 36.40
N GLU A 910 -39.80 43.66 37.40
CA GLU A 910 -40.05 45.10 37.44
C GLU A 910 -38.79 45.97 37.65
N ARG A 911 -37.63 45.36 37.96
CA ARG A 911 -36.37 46.10 38.16
C ARG A 911 -35.84 46.72 36.86
N TRP A 912 -36.25 46.16 35.72
CA TRP A 912 -35.75 46.55 34.40
C TRP A 912 -36.82 47.32 33.61
N PRO A 913 -36.45 48.17 32.64
CA PRO A 913 -37.41 48.90 31.81
C PRO A 913 -38.35 47.93 31.08
N SER A 914 -39.65 48.24 31.05
CA SER A 914 -40.71 47.34 30.59
C SER A 914 -40.53 46.82 29.18
N GLU A 915 -40.02 47.67 28.30
CA GLU A 915 -39.78 47.45 26.89
C GLU A 915 -38.66 46.43 26.63
N PHE A 916 -37.74 46.22 27.58
CA PHE A 916 -36.62 45.28 27.43
C PHE A 916 -36.83 43.93 28.12
N ARG A 917 -37.83 43.82 29.01
CA ARG A 917 -38.07 42.62 29.83
C ARG A 917 -38.30 41.39 28.95
N GLY A 918 -37.65 40.29 29.30
CA GLY A 918 -37.80 39.02 28.58
C GLY A 918 -36.89 38.86 27.36
N MET A 919 -36.10 39.88 27.00
CA MET A 919 -35.18 39.81 25.86
C MET A 919 -33.80 39.28 26.26
N GLY A 920 -33.30 38.33 25.48
CA GLY A 920 -31.91 37.86 25.54
C GLY A 920 -31.24 38.05 24.17
N ILE A 921 -30.06 38.67 24.17
CA ILE A 921 -29.26 38.93 22.98
C ILE A 921 -27.82 38.49 23.25
N ARG A 922 -27.22 37.75 22.31
CA ARG A 922 -25.77 37.45 22.29
C ARG A 922 -25.25 37.61 20.86
N ILE A 923 -24.12 38.28 20.71
CA ILE A 923 -23.44 38.49 19.42
C ILE A 923 -22.00 38.04 19.59
N GLU A 924 -21.59 37.03 18.84
CA GLU A 924 -20.28 36.39 19.03
C GLU A 924 -19.51 36.22 17.73
N ASP A 925 -18.22 36.50 17.78
CA ASP A 925 -17.32 36.23 16.66
C ASP A 925 -16.02 35.59 17.14
N ASP A 926 -15.45 34.76 16.26
CA ASP A 926 -14.14 34.16 16.43
C ASP A 926 -13.05 35.14 15.98
N VAL A 927 -12.09 35.44 16.85
CA VAL A 927 -11.05 36.44 16.59
C VAL A 927 -9.67 35.82 16.71
N ALA A 928 -8.95 35.78 15.60
CA ALA A 928 -7.52 35.49 15.57
C ALA A 928 -6.72 36.75 15.89
N VAL A 929 -5.94 36.69 16.97
CA VAL A 929 -5.09 37.78 17.45
C VAL A 929 -3.86 37.90 16.57
N GLY A 930 -3.63 39.08 16.02
CA GLY A 930 -2.38 39.45 15.35
C GLY A 930 -1.61 40.53 16.12
N ASP A 931 -0.49 40.97 15.56
CA ASP A 931 0.39 41.96 16.23
C ASP A 931 -0.32 43.31 16.37
N ASP A 932 -0.66 43.93 15.24
CA ASP A 932 -1.34 45.23 15.15
C ASP A 932 -2.75 45.15 14.54
N VAL A 933 -3.13 43.97 14.05
CA VAL A 933 -4.41 43.75 13.35
C VAL A 933 -4.98 42.41 13.82
N HIS A 934 -6.29 42.38 14.09
CA HIS A 934 -7.02 41.16 14.38
C HIS A 934 -7.72 40.65 13.11
N VAL A 935 -8.02 39.36 13.05
CA VAL A 935 -8.81 38.77 11.95
C VAL A 935 -10.05 38.12 12.53
N VAL A 936 -11.22 38.59 12.11
CA VAL A 936 -12.49 37.95 12.46
C VAL A 936 -12.70 36.76 11.53
N LEU A 937 -12.70 35.55 12.08
CA LEU A 937 -12.79 34.30 11.32
C LEU A 937 -14.23 33.98 10.86
N THR A 938 -15.22 34.63 11.46
CA THR A 938 -16.67 34.45 11.25
C THR A 938 -17.33 35.65 10.58
N ALA A 939 -16.53 36.51 9.91
CA ALA A 939 -16.97 37.80 9.38
C ALA A 939 -18.13 37.72 8.37
N GLU A 940 -18.34 36.56 7.74
CA GLU A 940 -19.46 36.34 6.82
C GLU A 940 -20.82 36.35 7.52
N ALA A 941 -20.92 35.96 8.79
CA ALA A 941 -22.18 36.01 9.53
C ALA A 941 -22.58 37.47 9.79
N ALA A 942 -23.58 37.97 9.05
CA ALA A 942 -24.02 39.35 9.18
C ALA A 942 -24.44 39.66 10.62
N LYS A 943 -24.10 40.86 11.10
CA LYS A 943 -24.41 41.32 12.46
C LYS A 943 -24.85 42.78 12.56
N GLU A 944 -24.68 43.58 11.52
CA GLU A 944 -25.26 44.93 11.51
C GLU A 944 -26.76 44.80 11.19
N ILE A 945 -27.61 45.58 11.87
CA ILE A 945 -29.08 45.50 11.72
C ILE A 945 -29.49 45.61 10.25
N VAL A 946 -28.90 46.59 9.55
CA VAL A 946 -29.19 46.85 8.13
C VAL A 946 -28.89 45.64 7.26
N ASP A 947 -27.83 44.88 7.57
CA ASP A 947 -27.45 43.69 6.81
C ASP A 947 -28.41 42.52 7.10
N ILE A 948 -28.74 42.28 8.37
CA ILE A 948 -29.66 41.22 8.79
C ILE A 948 -31.04 41.44 8.14
N GLU A 949 -31.61 42.64 8.26
CA GLU A 949 -32.92 42.95 7.68
C GLU A 949 -32.88 42.92 6.15
N ASN A 950 -31.78 43.38 5.53
CA ASN A 950 -31.61 43.29 4.08
C ASN A 950 -31.61 41.84 3.60
N ILE A 951 -30.90 40.94 4.28
CA ILE A 951 -30.90 39.52 3.95
C ILE A 951 -32.27 38.89 4.21
N ALA A 952 -32.95 39.26 5.30
CA ALA A 952 -34.30 38.77 5.58
C ALA A 952 -35.33 39.20 4.51
N ARG A 953 -35.20 40.43 3.99
CA ARG A 953 -36.11 40.98 2.97
C ARG A 953 -35.78 40.51 1.55
N ASN A 954 -34.50 40.51 1.18
CA ASN A 954 -34.05 40.31 -0.21
C ASN A 954 -33.36 38.97 -0.46
N GLY A 955 -33.13 38.17 0.57
CA GLY A 955 -32.39 36.92 0.51
C GLY A 955 -30.88 37.12 0.44
N VAL A 956 -30.15 36.03 0.19
CA VAL A 956 -28.68 36.01 0.06
C VAL A 956 -28.24 36.15 -1.40
N THR A 957 -27.23 36.98 -1.65
CA THR A 957 -26.57 37.12 -2.96
C THR A 957 -25.47 36.08 -3.17
N THR A 958 -24.80 35.68 -2.09
CA THR A 958 -23.75 34.65 -2.10
C THR A 958 -24.30 33.37 -1.47
N LYS A 959 -24.70 32.41 -2.30
CA LYS A 959 -25.20 31.11 -1.83
C LYS A 959 -24.04 30.13 -1.68
N LEU A 960 -24.00 29.39 -0.58
CA LEU A 960 -23.20 28.18 -0.51
C LEU A 960 -23.72 27.19 -1.56
N LEU A 961 -22.82 26.37 -2.10
CA LEU A 961 -23.25 25.21 -2.90
C LEU A 961 -24.24 24.36 -2.08
N GLU A 962 -25.16 23.68 -2.75
CA GLU A 962 -26.11 22.79 -2.06
C GLU A 962 -25.34 21.69 -1.30
N GLU A 963 -24.30 21.15 -1.94
CA GLU A 963 -23.40 20.15 -1.38
C GLU A 963 -21.96 20.42 -1.83
N VAL A 964 -21.06 20.61 -0.86
CA VAL A 964 -19.62 20.73 -1.07
C VAL A 964 -18.99 19.35 -0.95
N THR A 965 -18.48 18.85 -2.07
CA THR A 965 -17.77 17.56 -2.12
C THR A 965 -16.25 17.72 -2.09
N ASP A 966 -15.72 18.88 -2.47
CA ASP A 966 -14.30 19.23 -2.39
C ASP A 966 -14.15 20.51 -1.56
N ILE A 967 -13.74 20.35 -0.31
CA ILE A 967 -13.57 21.46 0.65
C ILE A 967 -12.49 22.46 0.21
N TYR A 968 -11.60 22.07 -0.71
CA TYR A 968 -10.51 22.93 -1.18
C TYR A 968 -10.93 23.82 -2.35
N SER A 969 -12.19 23.71 -2.80
CA SER A 969 -12.80 24.61 -3.79
C SER A 969 -13.41 25.88 -3.17
N LEU A 970 -13.54 25.92 -1.84
CA LEU A 970 -14.09 27.02 -1.04
C LEU A 970 -13.03 28.06 -0.65
#